data_AF-A0A2V6LHU0-F1
#
_entry.id   AF-A0A2V6LHU0-F1
#
_cell.length_a   1.000
_cell.length_b   1.000
_cell.length_c   1.000
_cell.angle_alpha   90.00
_cell.angle_beta   90.00
_cell.angle_gamma   90.00
#
_symmetry.space_group_name_H-M   'P 1'
#
loop_
_entity.id
_entity.type
_entity.pdbx_description
1 polymer ?
#
loop_
_entity_poly.entity_id
_entity_poly.type
_entity_poly.pdbx_seq_one_letter_code
_entity_poly.pdbx_strand_id
1 'polypeptide(L)'
;MRLIIPALLCLILVSSSVFGANEASYNSATISGLGARNIGSATMSGRISAIAGVKEPSGKITLFVGAASGGIWKSDDGGTRFRPVFDEQPVQSIGAIAIDPKNSRNIWVGTGESWTRNSVSIGDGIYKSSDGGETWTNAGLPKSERIAQIVVSPKNSDTVFASVPGALWSDSADRGLYRTTDGGKNWWLVLKGSNLSTGCSTVAIDPNDSNVMFAALWDFRRKGWTFRSGGDGPNAPSGSELFRSNDGGNTWNEITAENNKGFPKKPYGRIAVAIAPSNSKRVYAFVESTDSALFLSDDGGSTWNKRDKSQWMVWRPFYFANLIVDPKNPDRLFKTDGSMIVSEDAGKSFAAVGGMHGDVHCVWIDPTNPQTVFSGDDGGMWYSYNSGSKWWKGDNLPVSQFYHVSVDDQDPYRVYGGLQDNSSWVGDSQYPGGVTNSRWENMFTGDGFFCFPDSGDPDYVYAEYQGGYVGRVNRYTHEARDIQPKPNYKEKLRWNWNTPMALSPNEKGTLYMGAQFLFRSRDHGQTWERISPDLTTNDPEKQKQEQSGGITVDNSAAEMHTTIYSISESPKDKNVIWVGTDDGNLQLTRDGAKSWNNVVANVPGLPPNSWVSWVQASNYDAGTAYAAFDRHTFGDMAPYVFRTTDFGKTWTPLVTAQDAKGIRGYAHVIKEDIAKPGLLFLGTEFGLYVSIDGGKAWAQFKGGRFPAVAVRDLAIHPRDNDLVLATHGRGIWIVDDITPWRALRLELLPQEAAFVSARPVQQRIEGSGGWANGDAVFIGDNPPDAAVITYYQKARHLFGKLKLEVLDSSGQVVDELPASKRPGMNRVTWSMRAKPPRVPPAAQVAFNGIRGPRLVPGVYTVRLTKNGKATETKLTIGLDRRAKFSEADRKAQFDAAMKVRALFDEESALMDPIVALRGALEKTGSALPESDPLKKTVSDFDSKVDAVRKQIVATKEGGAITGEERLREHTDQLYGALLSYEGKPGDYQLAYIDALKRELADVSNEFAGLVAKDLPALNDALKGKGQPTISPPPEKIAVNDETANLPGGGGITGQADPDGPAVKITLPADFRILH
;
A
#
# COMPACT_ATOMS: atom_id res chain seq x y z
N MET A 1 50.49 -11.68 54.86
CA MET A 1 50.35 -12.65 55.97
C MET A 1 48.91 -13.15 55.97
N ARG A 2 48.72 -14.43 56.25
CA ARG A 2 47.52 -15.25 56.01
C ARG A 2 46.22 -14.80 56.71
N LEU A 3 45.10 -15.09 56.02
CA LEU A 3 43.81 -15.65 56.47
C LEU A 3 42.90 -14.84 57.42
N ILE A 4 41.62 -14.69 57.03
CA ILE A 4 40.44 -15.37 57.63
C ILE A 4 39.19 -15.09 56.77
N ILE A 5 38.41 -16.14 56.47
CA ILE A 5 37.04 -16.16 55.90
C ILE A 5 36.07 -16.40 57.09
N PRO A 6 34.85 -15.82 57.13
CA PRO A 6 33.61 -16.59 56.89
C PRO A 6 32.55 -15.81 56.09
N ALA A 7 31.92 -16.38 55.05
CA ALA A 7 30.73 -17.25 55.06
C ALA A 7 29.37 -16.51 55.22
N LEU A 8 28.65 -16.50 54.09
CA LEU A 8 27.21 -16.30 53.83
C LEU A 8 26.25 -16.27 55.02
N LEU A 9 25.39 -15.25 55.07
CA LEU A 9 24.03 -15.36 55.61
C LEU A 9 23.05 -14.47 54.80
N CYS A 10 21.92 -15.08 54.42
CA CYS A 10 20.79 -14.49 53.70
C CYS A 10 20.28 -13.18 54.30
N LEU A 11 20.11 -12.15 53.47
CA LEU A 11 19.10 -11.11 53.70
C LEU A 11 18.25 -10.93 52.44
N ILE A 12 16.98 -11.29 52.59
CA ILE A 12 15.88 -11.01 51.67
C ILE A 12 15.68 -9.48 51.70
N LEU A 13 16.16 -8.80 50.66
CA LEU A 13 15.73 -7.44 50.36
C LEU A 13 14.47 -7.53 49.50
N VAL A 14 13.34 -7.28 50.15
CA VAL A 14 12.07 -6.95 49.49
C VAL A 14 12.31 -5.65 48.73
N SER A 15 12.75 -5.76 47.48
CA SER A 15 12.62 -4.69 46.51
C SER A 15 11.14 -4.60 46.18
N SER A 16 10.44 -3.69 46.85
CA SER A 16 9.14 -3.21 46.43
C SER A 16 9.28 -2.69 44.99
N SER A 17 8.95 -3.55 44.04
CA SER A 17 8.69 -3.20 42.65
C SER A 17 7.51 -2.24 42.67
N VAL A 18 7.81 -0.95 42.80
CA VAL A 18 6.87 0.08 42.38
C VAL A 18 6.70 -0.17 40.89
N PHE A 19 5.62 -0.87 40.53
CA PHE A 19 5.10 -0.84 39.17
C PHE A 19 4.79 0.63 38.91
N GLY A 20 5.75 1.33 38.30
CA GLY A 20 5.50 2.65 37.75
C GLY A 20 4.31 2.50 36.83
N ALA A 21 3.20 3.15 37.19
CA ALA A 21 2.10 3.34 36.26
C ALA A 21 2.73 4.03 35.03
N ASN A 22 2.82 3.31 33.91
CA ASN A 22 3.27 3.90 32.64
C ASN A 22 2.44 5.17 32.42
N GLU A 23 3.09 6.33 32.46
CA GLU A 23 2.49 7.57 31.97
C GLU A 23 2.04 7.32 30.52
N ALA A 24 0.84 7.76 30.19
CA ALA A 24 0.28 7.56 28.85
C ALA A 24 1.07 8.41 27.85
N SER A 25 2.03 7.80 27.15
CA SER A 25 2.87 8.49 26.15
C SER A 25 2.15 8.61 24.81
N TYR A 26 2.16 9.80 24.19
CA TYR A 26 1.72 9.99 22.81
C TYR A 26 2.69 9.27 21.85
N ASN A 27 2.22 8.23 21.16
CA ASN A 27 3.04 7.34 20.35
C ASN A 27 2.24 6.74 19.17
N SER A 28 2.86 5.86 18.38
CA SER A 28 2.21 5.25 17.20
C SER A 28 0.90 4.52 17.53
N ALA A 29 0.82 3.81 18.67
CA ALA A 29 -0.40 3.13 19.08
C ALA A 29 -1.56 4.12 19.31
N THR A 30 -1.24 5.33 19.78
CA THR A 30 -2.22 6.39 20.04
C THR A 30 -2.97 6.80 18.77
N ILE A 31 -2.31 6.81 17.61
CA ILE A 31 -2.86 7.34 16.36
C ILE A 31 -3.20 6.26 15.31
N SER A 32 -2.54 5.10 15.34
CA SER A 32 -2.56 4.12 14.23
C SER A 32 -3.82 3.26 14.17
N GLY A 33 -4.69 3.34 15.18
CA GLY A 33 -5.95 2.58 15.24
C GLY A 33 -6.95 2.85 14.11
N LEU A 34 -6.76 3.93 13.36
CA LEU A 34 -7.60 4.29 12.21
C LEU A 34 -7.43 3.34 11.03
N GLY A 35 -6.24 2.75 10.89
CA GLY A 35 -5.90 2.01 9.68
C GLY A 35 -5.71 2.92 8.46
N ALA A 36 -5.17 2.36 7.40
CA ALA A 36 -5.12 2.97 6.08
C ALA A 36 -5.29 1.85 5.04
N ARG A 37 -5.90 2.18 3.90
CA ARG A 37 -6.08 1.26 2.78
C ARG A 37 -5.32 1.74 1.55
N ASN A 38 -4.74 0.81 0.82
CA ASN A 38 -4.05 1.07 -0.44
C ASN A 38 -5.04 0.92 -1.58
N ILE A 39 -5.17 1.94 -2.43
CA ILE A 39 -6.07 1.92 -3.59
C ILE A 39 -5.33 1.80 -4.94
N GLY A 40 -4.01 1.61 -4.90
CA GLY A 40 -3.14 1.56 -6.07
C GLY A 40 -2.76 2.96 -6.56
N SER A 41 -2.55 3.19 -7.85
CA SER A 41 -2.73 2.26 -8.96
C SER A 41 -1.64 1.18 -9.01
N ALA A 42 -1.99 -0.01 -9.51
CA ALA A 42 -1.03 -1.03 -9.96
C ALA A 42 -1.03 -1.16 -11.50
N THR A 43 -1.91 -0.46 -12.23
CA THR A 43 -2.05 -0.51 -13.70
C THR A 43 -0.75 -0.18 -14.42
N MET A 44 -0.02 0.83 -13.95
CA MET A 44 1.31 1.19 -14.44
C MET A 44 2.44 0.71 -13.53
N SER A 45 2.13 0.18 -12.35
CA SER A 45 3.12 -0.16 -11.32
C SER A 45 4.11 1.00 -11.06
N GLY A 46 5.39 0.70 -10.85
CA GLY A 46 6.45 1.69 -10.67
C GLY A 46 7.83 1.02 -10.70
N ARG A 47 8.88 1.81 -10.46
CA ARG A 47 10.27 1.39 -10.68
C ARG A 47 10.69 0.15 -9.91
N ILE A 48 11.12 -0.86 -10.66
CA ILE A 48 11.76 -2.08 -10.15
C ILE A 48 13.27 -1.99 -10.38
N SER A 49 14.04 -2.02 -9.30
CA SER A 49 15.50 -1.86 -9.34
C SER A 49 16.27 -3.17 -9.26
N ALA A 50 15.65 -4.23 -8.71
CA ALA A 50 16.29 -5.52 -8.50
C ALA A 50 15.31 -6.68 -8.62
N ILE A 51 15.76 -7.79 -9.23
CA ILE A 51 15.03 -9.05 -9.30
C ILE A 51 16.01 -10.18 -8.96
N ALA A 52 15.56 -11.11 -8.12
CA ALA A 52 16.23 -12.40 -7.96
C ALA A 52 15.19 -13.51 -7.99
N GLY A 53 15.49 -14.58 -8.74
CA GLY A 53 14.60 -15.72 -8.89
C GLY A 53 15.31 -17.05 -8.71
N VAL A 54 14.53 -18.07 -8.36
CA VAL A 54 14.99 -19.46 -8.29
C VAL A 54 13.91 -20.40 -8.82
N LYS A 55 14.34 -21.39 -9.60
CA LYS A 55 13.47 -22.49 -10.04
C LYS A 55 13.39 -23.52 -8.92
N GLU A 56 12.21 -23.67 -8.33
CA GLU A 56 11.99 -24.64 -7.26
C GLU A 56 11.93 -26.07 -7.81
N PRO A 57 12.20 -27.10 -6.99
CA PRO A 57 12.05 -28.51 -7.39
C PRO A 57 10.65 -28.87 -7.91
N SER A 58 9.62 -28.11 -7.51
CA SER A 58 8.25 -28.25 -8.00
C SER A 58 8.04 -27.76 -9.43
N GLY A 59 9.03 -27.09 -10.02
CA GLY A 59 8.93 -26.42 -11.33
C GLY A 59 8.39 -24.99 -11.25
N LYS A 60 7.89 -24.53 -10.09
CA LYS A 60 7.51 -23.13 -9.89
C LYS A 60 8.73 -22.22 -9.81
N ILE A 61 8.54 -20.93 -10.10
CA ILE A 61 9.58 -19.92 -9.95
C ILE A 61 9.23 -19.07 -8.74
N THR A 62 10.11 -19.09 -7.74
CA THR A 62 10.06 -18.13 -6.63
C THR A 62 10.78 -16.86 -7.10
N LEU A 63 10.13 -15.71 -6.96
CA LEU A 63 10.65 -14.39 -7.31
C LEU A 63 10.69 -13.49 -6.08
N PHE A 64 11.79 -12.76 -5.94
CA PHE A 64 11.91 -11.58 -5.10
C PHE A 64 12.09 -10.37 -6.00
N VAL A 65 11.21 -9.40 -5.84
CA VAL A 65 11.17 -8.16 -6.62
C VAL A 65 11.41 -7.00 -5.68
N GLY A 66 12.49 -6.26 -5.92
CA GLY A 66 12.85 -5.06 -5.18
C GLY A 66 12.42 -3.82 -5.92
N ALA A 67 11.48 -3.07 -5.35
CA ALA A 67 11.11 -1.76 -5.87
C ALA A 67 12.11 -0.70 -5.41
N ALA A 68 12.33 0.33 -6.24
CA ALA A 68 13.29 1.40 -5.95
C ALA A 68 13.02 2.12 -4.61
N SER A 69 11.76 2.23 -4.22
CA SER A 69 11.31 2.83 -2.95
C SER A 69 10.09 2.14 -2.34
N GLY A 70 9.73 0.94 -2.84
CA GLY A 70 8.48 0.24 -2.52
C GLY A 70 8.64 -1.11 -1.81
N GLY A 71 9.82 -1.37 -1.24
CA GLY A 71 10.12 -2.59 -0.49
C GLY A 71 10.32 -3.82 -1.38
N ILE A 72 10.20 -5.00 -0.77
CA ILE A 72 10.40 -6.29 -1.44
C ILE A 72 9.08 -7.04 -1.51
N TRP A 73 8.83 -7.61 -2.68
CA TRP A 73 7.68 -8.42 -2.99
C TRP A 73 8.11 -9.84 -3.34
N LYS A 74 7.41 -10.81 -2.78
CA LYS A 74 7.65 -12.23 -3.02
C LYS A 74 6.47 -12.84 -3.78
N SER A 75 6.80 -13.62 -4.79
CA SER A 75 5.89 -14.53 -5.50
C SER A 75 6.46 -15.94 -5.41
N ASP A 76 5.63 -16.93 -5.07
CA ASP A 76 5.97 -18.36 -5.07
C ASP A 76 5.34 -19.14 -6.24
N ASP A 77 4.69 -18.43 -7.18
CA ASP A 77 3.95 -19.01 -8.31
C ASP A 77 4.30 -18.40 -9.68
N GLY A 78 5.48 -17.79 -9.81
CA GLY A 78 5.97 -17.23 -11.07
C GLY A 78 5.38 -15.88 -11.47
N GLY A 79 4.81 -15.11 -10.52
CA GLY A 79 4.36 -13.74 -10.70
C GLY A 79 2.84 -13.57 -10.74
N THR A 80 2.08 -14.65 -10.48
CA THR A 80 0.60 -14.58 -10.46
C THR A 80 0.14 -13.83 -9.21
N ARG A 81 0.76 -14.09 -8.05
CA ARG A 81 0.47 -13.37 -6.80
C ARG A 81 1.74 -12.83 -6.17
N PHE A 82 1.69 -11.59 -5.72
CA PHE A 82 2.76 -10.99 -4.90
C PHE A 82 2.24 -10.61 -3.52
N ARG A 83 3.11 -10.79 -2.52
CA ARG A 83 2.91 -10.22 -1.19
C ARG A 83 4.14 -9.41 -0.76
N PRO A 84 3.95 -8.29 -0.04
CA PRO A 84 5.07 -7.57 0.52
C PRO A 84 5.68 -8.39 1.66
N VAL A 85 7.01 -8.43 1.70
CA VAL A 85 7.77 -9.14 2.74
C VAL A 85 8.74 -8.25 3.50
N PHE A 86 8.73 -6.94 3.22
CA PHE A 86 9.67 -5.96 3.77
C PHE A 86 8.97 -4.73 4.39
N ASP A 87 7.64 -4.70 4.44
CA ASP A 87 6.86 -3.54 4.91
C ASP A 87 7.15 -3.16 6.39
N GLU A 88 7.59 -4.12 7.21
CA GLU A 88 7.92 -3.89 8.63
C GLU A 88 9.33 -3.31 8.84
N GLN A 89 10.16 -3.26 7.80
CA GLN A 89 11.52 -2.75 7.88
C GLN A 89 11.55 -1.21 7.86
N PRO A 90 12.54 -0.59 8.52
CA PRO A 90 12.62 0.86 8.71
C PRO A 90 12.95 1.67 7.45
N VAL A 91 13.13 1.00 6.30
CA VAL A 91 13.46 1.55 4.98
C VAL A 91 12.79 0.71 3.90
N GLN A 92 12.47 1.31 2.75
CA GLN A 92 11.79 0.65 1.64
C GLN A 92 12.55 0.74 0.31
N SER A 93 13.66 1.49 0.25
CA SER A 93 14.48 1.58 -0.96
C SER A 93 15.35 0.34 -1.14
N ILE A 94 15.25 -0.32 -2.30
CA ILE A 94 16.00 -1.53 -2.61
C ILE A 94 16.98 -1.25 -3.76
N GLY A 95 18.23 -1.67 -3.58
CA GLY A 95 19.28 -1.55 -4.60
C GLY A 95 19.78 -2.88 -5.14
N ALA A 96 19.70 -3.96 -4.35
CA ALA A 96 20.16 -5.28 -4.75
C ALA A 96 19.43 -6.41 -4.02
N ILE A 97 19.24 -7.54 -4.68
CA ILE A 97 18.76 -8.79 -4.08
C ILE A 97 19.64 -9.93 -4.58
N ALA A 98 20.07 -10.82 -3.68
CA ALA A 98 20.80 -12.03 -4.03
C ALA A 98 20.23 -13.25 -3.27
N ILE A 99 20.03 -14.34 -4.00
CA ILE A 99 19.69 -15.65 -3.44
C ILE A 99 20.98 -16.46 -3.35
N ASP A 100 21.21 -17.10 -2.22
CA ASP A 100 22.33 -18.03 -2.06
C ASP A 100 22.17 -19.25 -2.99
N PRO A 101 23.15 -19.51 -3.89
CA PRO A 101 23.05 -20.58 -4.88
C PRO A 101 23.01 -21.98 -4.26
N LYS A 102 23.41 -22.13 -2.99
CA LYS A 102 23.37 -23.41 -2.27
C LYS A 102 22.16 -23.56 -1.35
N ASN A 103 21.45 -22.47 -1.06
CA ASN A 103 20.31 -22.49 -0.16
C ASN A 103 19.34 -21.36 -0.50
N SER A 104 18.26 -21.68 -1.24
CA SER A 104 17.26 -20.70 -1.66
C SER A 104 16.48 -20.04 -0.52
N ARG A 105 16.64 -20.47 0.75
CA ARG A 105 16.08 -19.79 1.91
C ARG A 105 16.93 -18.62 2.42
N ASN A 106 18.21 -18.60 2.06
CA ASN A 106 19.15 -17.53 2.41
C ASN A 106 19.05 -16.42 1.36
N ILE A 107 18.47 -15.29 1.76
CA ILE A 107 18.26 -14.12 0.90
C ILE A 107 19.01 -12.94 1.48
N TRP A 108 19.73 -12.22 0.62
CA TRP A 108 20.45 -11.01 0.96
C TRP A 108 19.86 -9.83 0.20
N VAL A 109 19.68 -8.72 0.89
CA VAL A 109 19.07 -7.50 0.35
C VAL A 109 19.99 -6.35 0.66
N GLY A 110 20.33 -5.59 -0.37
CA GLY A 110 20.98 -4.31 -0.26
C GLY A 110 19.94 -3.20 -0.37
N THR A 111 19.86 -2.34 0.63
CA THR A 111 18.95 -1.18 0.59
C THR A 111 19.60 0.02 -0.09
N GLY A 112 18.76 0.94 -0.58
CA GLY A 112 19.15 2.14 -1.30
C GLY A 112 19.36 1.91 -2.80
N GLU A 113 18.47 2.50 -3.60
CA GLU A 113 18.49 2.44 -5.06
C GLU A 113 19.86 2.86 -5.64
N SER A 114 20.35 2.08 -6.60
CA SER A 114 21.70 2.20 -7.17
C SER A 114 21.74 2.89 -8.54
N TRP A 115 20.58 3.23 -9.10
CA TRP A 115 20.42 3.98 -10.35
C TRP A 115 20.29 5.46 -10.01
N THR A 116 21.42 6.08 -9.67
CA THR A 116 21.54 7.32 -8.88
C THR A 116 21.00 8.60 -9.54
N ARG A 117 19.69 8.66 -9.76
CA ARG A 117 18.97 9.83 -10.27
C ARG A 117 18.65 10.85 -9.15
N ASN A 118 18.02 11.99 -9.46
CA ASN A 118 17.58 12.97 -8.43
C ASN A 118 16.44 12.45 -7.56
N SER A 119 15.59 11.56 -8.08
CA SER A 119 14.38 11.10 -7.42
C SER A 119 14.57 9.89 -6.49
N VAL A 120 15.79 9.37 -6.41
CA VAL A 120 16.11 8.13 -5.69
C VAL A 120 15.94 8.24 -4.17
N SER A 121 15.51 7.15 -3.55
CA SER A 121 15.41 7.04 -2.08
C SER A 121 16.72 6.52 -1.47
N ILE A 122 16.86 6.52 -0.15
CA ILE A 122 18.08 6.14 0.59
C ILE A 122 17.92 4.81 1.33
N GLY A 123 19.02 4.06 1.46
CA GLY A 123 19.13 2.81 2.21
C GLY A 123 19.79 2.97 3.58
N ASP A 124 19.74 1.92 4.38
CA ASP A 124 20.40 1.80 5.70
C ASP A 124 21.17 0.47 5.86
N GLY A 125 21.70 -0.06 4.75
CA GLY A 125 22.62 -1.19 4.73
C GLY A 125 22.06 -2.47 4.15
N ILE A 126 22.56 -3.60 4.64
CA ILE A 126 22.23 -4.93 4.14
C ILE A 126 21.28 -5.63 5.11
N TYR A 127 20.31 -6.36 4.58
CA TYR A 127 19.43 -7.26 5.33
C TYR A 127 19.63 -8.70 4.88
N LYS A 128 19.45 -9.63 5.82
CA LYS A 128 19.48 -11.07 5.58
C LYS A 128 18.22 -11.72 6.08
N SER A 129 17.69 -12.65 5.29
CA SER A 129 16.69 -13.63 5.69
C SER A 129 17.30 -15.03 5.61
N SER A 130 16.93 -15.91 6.53
CA SER A 130 17.27 -17.34 6.52
C SER A 130 16.05 -18.27 6.41
N ASP A 131 14.86 -17.72 6.26
CA ASP A 131 13.59 -18.45 6.20
C ASP A 131 12.83 -18.24 4.88
N GLY A 132 13.53 -17.79 3.83
CA GLY A 132 12.93 -17.53 2.52
C GLY A 132 12.15 -16.21 2.45
N GLY A 133 12.52 -15.24 3.27
CA GLY A 133 12.03 -13.86 3.23
C GLY A 133 10.85 -13.59 4.15
N GLU A 134 10.58 -14.46 5.13
CA GLU A 134 9.51 -14.21 6.10
C GLU A 134 9.98 -13.27 7.22
N THR A 135 11.25 -13.39 7.63
CA THR A 135 11.86 -12.49 8.62
C THR A 135 13.20 -11.95 8.15
N TRP A 136 13.51 -10.73 8.56
CA TRP A 136 14.72 -10.00 8.14
C TRP A 136 15.51 -9.49 9.33
N THR A 137 16.83 -9.58 9.23
CA THR A 137 17.77 -9.01 10.19
C THR A 137 18.72 -8.06 9.46
N ASN A 138 18.92 -6.85 9.98
CA ASN A 138 19.96 -5.96 9.47
C ASN A 138 21.34 -6.61 9.72
N ALA A 139 22.09 -6.82 8.65
CA ALA A 139 23.35 -7.52 8.58
C ALA A 139 24.54 -6.58 8.34
N GLY A 140 24.39 -5.27 8.61
CA GLY A 140 25.50 -4.31 8.63
C GLY A 140 25.56 -3.34 7.44
N LEU A 141 26.67 -2.59 7.39
CA LEU A 141 26.90 -1.45 6.49
C LEU A 141 25.84 -0.31 6.59
N PRO A 142 25.46 0.14 7.80
CA PRO A 142 24.34 1.08 7.98
C PRO A 142 24.57 2.48 7.40
N LYS A 143 25.82 2.84 7.08
CA LYS A 143 26.22 4.13 6.51
C LYS A 143 26.50 4.08 5.01
N SER A 144 26.23 2.95 4.37
CA SER A 144 26.47 2.75 2.94
C SER A 144 25.58 3.62 2.06
N GLU A 145 24.37 3.97 2.53
CA GLU A 145 23.25 4.58 1.79
C GLU A 145 22.75 3.80 0.57
N ARG A 146 23.62 3.06 -0.13
CA ARG A 146 23.38 2.37 -1.40
C ARG A 146 24.19 1.10 -1.48
N ILE A 147 23.53 0.02 -1.83
CA ILE A 147 24.16 -1.25 -2.18
C ILE A 147 23.77 -1.57 -3.62
N ALA A 148 24.73 -1.51 -4.54
CA ALA A 148 24.46 -1.69 -5.97
C ALA A 148 24.39 -3.16 -6.40
N GLN A 149 25.10 -4.03 -5.69
CA GLN A 149 25.14 -5.46 -6.01
C GLN A 149 25.57 -6.27 -4.79
N ILE A 150 24.96 -7.44 -4.64
CA ILE A 150 25.38 -8.47 -3.68
C ILE A 150 25.65 -9.74 -4.47
N VAL A 151 26.78 -10.40 -4.18
CA VAL A 151 27.10 -11.71 -4.77
C VAL A 151 27.51 -12.68 -3.66
N VAL A 152 26.80 -13.80 -3.58
CA VAL A 152 27.11 -14.91 -2.67
C VAL A 152 28.09 -15.84 -3.38
N SER A 153 29.18 -16.21 -2.71
CA SER A 153 30.17 -17.11 -3.30
C SER A 153 29.55 -18.47 -3.62
N PRO A 154 29.76 -19.03 -4.83
CA PRO A 154 29.29 -20.37 -5.17
C PRO A 154 30.03 -21.47 -4.38
N LYS A 155 31.17 -21.16 -3.75
CA LYS A 155 31.92 -22.11 -2.93
C LYS A 155 31.45 -22.12 -1.47
N ASN A 156 31.04 -20.98 -0.91
CA ASN A 156 30.67 -20.86 0.51
C ASN A 156 29.57 -19.81 0.73
N SER A 157 28.42 -20.24 1.25
CA SER A 157 27.26 -19.40 1.59
C SER A 157 27.55 -18.27 2.59
N ASP A 158 28.57 -18.42 3.46
CA ASP A 158 28.95 -17.38 4.42
C ASP A 158 29.89 -16.33 3.83
N THR A 159 30.44 -16.58 2.63
CA THR A 159 31.28 -15.65 1.90
C THR A 159 30.44 -14.83 0.93
N VAL A 160 30.24 -13.55 1.24
CA VAL A 160 29.39 -12.65 0.46
C VAL A 160 30.13 -11.34 0.20
N PHE A 161 29.97 -10.82 -1.02
CA PHE A 161 30.54 -9.55 -1.44
C PHE A 161 29.43 -8.52 -1.67
N ALA A 162 29.66 -7.28 -1.26
CA ALA A 162 28.74 -6.17 -1.44
C ALA A 162 29.44 -5.00 -2.13
N SER A 163 28.90 -4.59 -3.28
CA SER A 163 29.33 -3.41 -4.01
C SER A 163 28.64 -2.18 -3.41
N VAL A 164 29.43 -1.30 -2.79
CA VAL A 164 28.93 -0.10 -2.11
C VAL A 164 29.39 1.15 -2.87
N PRO A 165 28.51 1.78 -3.67
CA PRO A 165 28.80 3.06 -4.28
C PRO A 165 28.98 4.17 -3.24
N GLY A 166 28.20 4.12 -2.15
CA GLY A 166 28.17 5.12 -1.09
C GLY A 166 27.16 6.24 -1.27
N ALA A 167 27.28 7.26 -0.43
CA ALA A 167 26.41 8.42 -0.41
C ALA A 167 26.35 9.17 -1.76
N LEU A 168 25.15 9.57 -2.19
CA LEU A 168 24.99 10.26 -3.48
C LEU A 168 25.40 11.74 -3.40
N TRP A 169 24.98 12.40 -2.33
CA TRP A 169 24.97 13.86 -2.21
C TRP A 169 26.16 14.44 -1.42
N SER A 170 26.97 13.59 -0.80
CA SER A 170 28.11 13.99 0.04
C SER A 170 29.24 12.98 0.04
N ASP A 171 30.43 13.44 0.41
CA ASP A 171 31.60 12.58 0.60
C ASP A 171 31.36 11.60 1.76
N SER A 172 31.78 10.34 1.56
CA SER A 172 31.67 9.30 2.58
C SER A 172 32.81 8.31 2.43
N ALA A 173 33.27 7.77 3.57
CA ALA A 173 34.27 6.70 3.62
C ALA A 173 33.66 5.29 3.51
N ASP A 174 32.33 5.17 3.68
CA ASP A 174 31.60 3.89 3.65
C ASP A 174 31.31 3.49 2.20
N ARG A 175 32.38 3.19 1.45
CA ARG A 175 32.37 2.91 -0.01
C ARG A 175 33.40 1.85 -0.38
N GLY A 176 33.16 1.19 -1.51
CA GLY A 176 34.07 0.20 -2.09
C GLY A 176 33.47 -1.20 -2.10
N LEU A 177 34.31 -2.21 -2.29
CA LEU A 177 33.88 -3.60 -2.25
C LEU A 177 34.10 -4.15 -0.85
N TYR A 178 33.01 -4.56 -0.20
CA TYR A 178 33.06 -5.20 1.11
C TYR A 178 32.90 -6.72 0.97
N ARG A 179 33.52 -7.46 1.86
CA ARG A 179 33.41 -8.92 1.98
C ARG A 179 33.03 -9.30 3.42
N THR A 180 32.14 -10.26 3.57
CA THR A 180 31.97 -11.05 4.80
C THR A 180 32.41 -12.49 4.53
N THR A 181 32.86 -13.19 5.57
CA THR A 181 33.14 -14.64 5.56
C THR A 181 32.48 -15.37 6.73
N ASP A 182 31.68 -14.67 7.53
CA ASP A 182 30.98 -15.20 8.71
C ASP A 182 29.46 -15.00 8.65
N GLY A 183 28.94 -14.93 7.43
CA GLY A 183 27.50 -14.84 7.18
C GLY A 183 26.88 -13.50 7.55
N GLY A 184 27.66 -12.41 7.54
CA GLY A 184 27.19 -11.02 7.67
C GLY A 184 27.36 -10.44 9.07
N LYS A 185 28.13 -11.08 9.94
CA LYS A 185 28.41 -10.56 11.29
C LYS A 185 29.48 -9.48 11.24
N ASN A 186 30.48 -9.66 10.38
CA ASN A 186 31.55 -8.69 10.15
C ASN A 186 31.76 -8.45 8.65
N TRP A 187 32.09 -7.21 8.31
CA TRP A 187 32.39 -6.79 6.94
C TRP A 187 33.78 -6.15 6.86
N TRP A 188 34.58 -6.59 5.89
CA TRP A 188 35.90 -6.07 5.60
C TRP A 188 35.91 -5.39 4.24
N LEU A 189 36.45 -4.17 4.19
CA LEU A 189 36.70 -3.46 2.93
C LEU A 189 37.88 -4.12 2.21
N VAL A 190 37.63 -4.78 1.09
CA VAL A 190 38.63 -5.54 0.32
C VAL A 190 39.12 -4.81 -0.93
N LEU A 191 38.39 -3.80 -1.40
CA LEU A 191 38.82 -2.90 -2.46
C LEU A 191 38.29 -1.49 -2.18
N LYS A 192 39.22 -0.55 -1.98
CA LYS A 192 38.94 0.84 -1.58
C LYS A 192 39.11 1.79 -2.76
N GLY A 193 38.23 2.77 -2.89
CA GLY A 193 38.35 3.87 -3.85
C GLY A 193 39.49 4.83 -3.56
N SER A 194 39.96 5.52 -4.59
CA SER A 194 41.05 6.50 -4.51
C SER A 194 40.65 7.80 -3.81
N ASN A 195 39.35 8.11 -3.73
CA ASN A 195 38.79 9.29 -3.05
C ASN A 195 37.43 8.99 -2.38
N LEU A 196 36.81 10.01 -1.74
CA LEU A 196 35.55 9.88 -0.99
C LEU A 196 34.26 9.94 -1.84
N SER A 197 34.39 10.08 -3.16
CA SER A 197 33.32 9.93 -4.16
C SER A 197 33.46 8.66 -4.99
N THR A 198 34.51 7.86 -4.78
CA THR A 198 34.74 6.59 -5.47
C THR A 198 34.29 5.40 -4.62
N GLY A 199 33.29 4.66 -5.11
CA GLY A 199 32.79 3.43 -4.49
C GLY A 199 32.62 2.29 -5.49
N CYS A 200 32.30 1.08 -5.05
CA CYS A 200 32.14 -0.06 -5.96
C CYS A 200 30.72 -0.11 -6.53
N SER A 201 30.58 -0.11 -7.85
CA SER A 201 29.29 -0.14 -8.55
C SER A 201 28.90 -1.53 -9.04
N THR A 202 29.87 -2.43 -9.24
CA THR A 202 29.61 -3.82 -9.67
C THR A 202 30.74 -4.76 -9.28
N VAL A 203 30.39 -6.02 -9.04
CA VAL A 203 31.30 -7.15 -8.88
C VAL A 203 30.78 -8.35 -9.65
N ALA A 204 31.64 -8.97 -10.45
CA ALA A 204 31.36 -10.23 -11.14
C ALA A 204 32.27 -11.32 -10.60
N ILE A 205 31.69 -12.43 -10.16
CA ILE A 205 32.40 -13.63 -9.69
C ILE A 205 32.14 -14.74 -10.70
N ASP A 206 33.20 -15.42 -11.13
CA ASP A 206 33.04 -16.58 -12.01
C ASP A 206 32.29 -17.70 -11.26
N PRO A 207 31.12 -18.15 -11.76
CA PRO A 207 30.34 -19.19 -11.11
C PRO A 207 31.05 -20.55 -11.08
N ASN A 208 32.01 -20.79 -11.99
CA ASN A 208 32.78 -22.03 -12.09
C ASN A 208 34.11 -21.97 -11.31
N ASP A 209 34.67 -20.77 -11.10
CA ASP A 209 35.83 -20.56 -10.24
C ASP A 209 35.82 -19.20 -9.52
N SER A 210 35.30 -19.19 -8.28
CA SER A 210 35.20 -17.97 -7.47
C SER A 210 36.52 -17.27 -7.10
N ASN A 211 37.67 -17.79 -7.54
CA ASN A 211 38.95 -17.07 -7.42
C ASN A 211 39.07 -15.95 -8.46
N VAL A 212 38.46 -16.14 -9.64
CA VAL A 212 38.44 -15.16 -10.73
C VAL A 212 37.28 -14.21 -10.50
N MET A 213 37.61 -12.93 -10.34
CA MET A 213 36.63 -11.89 -10.06
C MET A 213 36.99 -10.60 -10.80
N PHE A 214 35.97 -9.81 -11.11
CA PHE A 214 36.11 -8.43 -11.57
C PHE A 214 35.32 -7.51 -10.65
N ALA A 215 35.84 -6.32 -10.39
CA ALA A 215 35.13 -5.30 -9.63
C ALA A 215 35.38 -3.93 -10.26
N ALA A 216 34.33 -3.14 -10.41
CA ALA A 216 34.45 -1.77 -10.89
C ALA A 216 34.22 -0.77 -9.75
N LEU A 217 35.13 0.18 -9.64
CA LEU A 217 34.97 1.37 -8.83
C LEU A 217 34.47 2.51 -9.71
N TRP A 218 33.54 3.30 -9.19
CA TRP A 218 32.88 4.40 -9.87
C TRP A 218 33.02 5.66 -9.03
N ASP A 219 33.67 6.67 -9.60
CA ASP A 219 33.74 8.02 -9.06
C ASP A 219 32.53 8.82 -9.54
N PHE A 220 31.66 9.25 -8.63
CA PHE A 220 30.49 10.03 -8.98
C PHE A 220 30.04 10.95 -7.85
N ARG A 221 29.36 12.04 -8.22
CA ARG A 221 28.77 12.96 -7.25
C ARG A 221 27.54 13.62 -7.85
N ARG A 222 26.51 13.81 -7.02
CA ARG A 222 25.38 14.67 -7.33
C ARG A 222 25.29 15.84 -6.36
N LYS A 223 24.80 16.96 -6.87
CA LYS A 223 24.38 18.15 -6.13
C LYS A 223 23.00 18.57 -6.65
N GLY A 224 22.31 19.46 -5.96
CA GLY A 224 20.98 19.94 -6.40
C GLY A 224 20.95 20.48 -7.84
N TRP A 225 22.10 20.92 -8.37
CA TRP A 225 22.23 21.58 -9.68
C TRP A 225 23.22 20.93 -10.66
N THR A 226 23.82 19.79 -10.30
CA THR A 226 24.76 19.11 -11.20
C THR A 226 24.96 17.66 -10.82
N PHE A 227 25.29 16.84 -11.81
CA PHE A 227 25.70 15.46 -11.67
C PHE A 227 27.05 15.25 -12.37
N ARG A 228 27.89 14.37 -11.86
CA ARG A 228 29.07 13.87 -12.59
C ARG A 228 29.22 12.36 -12.48
N SER A 229 29.49 11.72 -13.61
CA SER A 229 30.04 10.37 -13.72
C SER A 229 31.50 10.47 -14.15
N GLY A 230 32.40 9.97 -13.31
CA GLY A 230 33.84 10.17 -13.42
C GLY A 230 34.30 11.55 -12.94
N GLY A 231 35.25 12.14 -13.68
CA GLY A 231 35.81 13.46 -13.37
C GLY A 231 34.82 14.61 -13.62
N ASP A 232 35.21 15.84 -13.23
CA ASP A 232 34.42 17.08 -13.40
C ASP A 232 34.24 17.55 -14.87
N GLY A 233 34.38 16.63 -15.82
CA GLY A 233 34.29 16.86 -17.26
C GLY A 233 34.96 15.74 -18.06
N PRO A 234 34.89 15.77 -19.40
CA PRO A 234 35.36 14.68 -20.27
C PRO A 234 36.86 14.40 -20.18
N ASN A 235 37.66 15.39 -19.80
CA ASN A 235 39.12 15.27 -19.74
C ASN A 235 39.68 15.38 -18.31
N ALA A 236 38.82 15.48 -17.31
CA ALA A 236 39.25 15.60 -15.91
C ALA A 236 39.70 14.23 -15.36
N PRO A 237 40.66 14.19 -14.41
CA PRO A 237 40.98 12.96 -13.70
C PRO A 237 39.72 12.34 -13.06
N SER A 238 39.65 11.02 -13.11
CA SER A 238 38.55 10.23 -12.53
C SER A 238 39.12 9.14 -11.64
N GLY A 239 38.48 8.91 -10.50
CA GLY A 239 38.78 7.77 -9.63
C GLY A 239 38.11 6.45 -10.07
N SER A 240 37.37 6.41 -11.18
CA SER A 240 36.75 5.18 -11.68
C SER A 240 37.77 4.22 -12.28
N GLU A 241 37.65 2.93 -11.95
CA GLU A 241 38.66 1.89 -12.20
C GLU A 241 37.99 0.53 -12.39
N LEU A 242 38.58 -0.35 -13.21
CA LEU A 242 38.18 -1.75 -13.32
C LEU A 242 39.32 -2.65 -12.82
N PHE A 243 39.01 -3.56 -11.91
CA PHE A 243 40.00 -4.48 -11.33
C PHE A 243 39.67 -5.93 -11.64
N ARG A 244 40.73 -6.76 -11.64
CA ARG A 244 40.65 -8.20 -11.75
C ARG A 244 41.42 -8.87 -10.61
N SER A 245 40.80 -9.88 -10.01
CA SER A 245 41.38 -10.77 -9.00
C SER A 245 41.51 -12.19 -9.56
N ASN A 246 42.55 -12.91 -9.10
CA ASN A 246 42.77 -14.34 -9.35
C ASN A 246 42.82 -15.18 -8.07
N ASP A 247 42.53 -14.60 -6.91
CA ASP A 247 42.72 -15.24 -5.60
C ASP A 247 41.53 -15.04 -4.65
N GLY A 248 40.34 -14.81 -5.21
CA GLY A 248 39.10 -14.65 -4.42
C GLY A 248 38.98 -13.28 -3.75
N GLY A 249 39.55 -12.25 -4.38
CA GLY A 249 39.45 -10.85 -3.96
C GLY A 249 40.41 -10.48 -2.84
N ASN A 250 41.49 -11.26 -2.65
CA ASN A 250 42.55 -10.90 -1.70
C ASN A 250 43.54 -9.90 -2.31
N THR A 251 43.81 -10.02 -3.61
CA THR A 251 44.60 -9.05 -4.38
C THR A 251 43.87 -8.63 -5.66
N TRP A 252 44.09 -7.38 -6.07
CA TRP A 252 43.41 -6.77 -7.21
C TRP A 252 44.42 -6.10 -8.13
N ASN A 253 44.32 -6.38 -9.43
CA ASN A 253 45.13 -5.74 -10.47
C ASN A 253 44.22 -4.88 -11.34
N GLU A 254 44.60 -3.62 -11.56
CA GLU A 254 43.83 -2.72 -12.40
C GLU A 254 43.95 -3.09 -13.88
N ILE A 255 42.83 -3.05 -14.61
CA ILE A 255 42.76 -3.20 -16.05
C ILE A 255 42.87 -1.81 -16.70
N THR A 256 43.94 -1.61 -17.46
CA THR A 256 44.22 -0.35 -18.16
C THR A 256 44.67 -0.59 -19.59
N ALA A 257 44.68 0.44 -20.43
CA ALA A 257 45.20 0.33 -21.80
C ALA A 257 46.68 -0.10 -21.86
N GLU A 258 47.47 0.27 -20.84
CA GLU A 258 48.89 -0.02 -20.73
C GLU A 258 49.16 -1.49 -20.36
N ASN A 259 48.34 -2.05 -19.46
CA ASN A 259 48.51 -3.41 -18.96
C ASN A 259 47.68 -4.45 -19.74
N ASN A 260 46.60 -4.02 -20.41
CA ASN A 260 45.65 -4.89 -21.08
C ASN A 260 45.36 -4.39 -22.49
N LYS A 261 45.96 -5.08 -23.47
CA LYS A 261 45.86 -4.72 -24.89
C LYS A 261 44.40 -4.63 -25.34
N GLY A 262 44.04 -3.48 -25.93
CA GLY A 262 42.74 -3.22 -26.54
C GLY A 262 41.69 -2.60 -25.60
N PHE A 263 42.00 -2.41 -24.32
CA PHE A 263 41.15 -1.67 -23.37
C PHE A 263 41.26 -0.14 -23.62
N PRO A 264 40.21 0.67 -23.37
CA PRO A 264 40.23 2.11 -23.64
C PRO A 264 41.14 2.87 -22.66
N LYS A 265 41.47 4.12 -22.98
CA LYS A 265 42.26 5.00 -22.11
C LYS A 265 41.36 5.73 -21.10
N LYS A 266 41.91 6.05 -19.92
CA LYS A 266 41.31 6.95 -18.93
C LYS A 266 41.07 8.37 -19.49
N PRO A 267 40.14 9.16 -18.92
CA PRO A 267 39.34 8.87 -17.73
C PRO A 267 38.15 7.94 -17.99
N TYR A 268 37.76 7.16 -16.98
CA TYR A 268 36.58 6.29 -17.01
C TYR A 268 35.43 6.86 -16.17
N GLY A 269 34.20 6.54 -16.55
CA GLY A 269 32.98 6.79 -15.78
C GLY A 269 32.45 5.49 -15.15
N ARG A 270 31.14 5.25 -15.21
CA ARG A 270 30.55 4.00 -14.73
C ARG A 270 30.94 2.85 -15.66
N ILE A 271 31.34 1.72 -15.07
CA ILE A 271 31.71 0.49 -15.78
C ILE A 271 30.77 -0.64 -15.34
N ALA A 272 30.27 -1.42 -16.30
CA ALA A 272 29.60 -2.68 -16.05
C ALA A 272 30.47 -3.84 -16.53
N VAL A 273 30.50 -4.94 -15.80
CA VAL A 273 31.27 -6.15 -16.16
C VAL A 273 30.46 -7.40 -15.90
N ALA A 274 30.49 -8.35 -16.82
CA ALA A 274 29.82 -9.65 -16.69
C ALA A 274 30.69 -10.77 -17.24
N ILE A 275 30.74 -11.89 -16.51
CA ILE A 275 31.38 -13.13 -16.94
C ILE A 275 30.27 -14.06 -17.46
N ALA A 276 30.46 -14.68 -18.62
CA ALA A 276 29.47 -15.61 -19.15
C ALA A 276 29.38 -16.87 -18.26
N PRO A 277 28.20 -17.23 -17.72
CA PRO A 277 28.09 -18.39 -16.82
C PRO A 277 28.50 -19.72 -17.46
N SER A 278 28.27 -19.84 -18.77
CA SER A 278 28.61 -21.02 -19.59
C SER A 278 30.06 -21.06 -20.07
N ASN A 279 30.83 -19.98 -19.91
CA ASN A 279 32.24 -19.91 -20.33
C ASN A 279 33.03 -18.85 -19.56
N SER A 280 33.78 -19.29 -18.55
CA SER A 280 34.66 -18.46 -17.70
C SER A 280 35.66 -17.55 -18.42
N LYS A 281 36.00 -17.84 -19.69
CA LYS A 281 36.93 -17.02 -20.48
C LYS A 281 36.25 -15.85 -21.19
N ARG A 282 34.92 -15.90 -21.36
CA ARG A 282 34.13 -14.87 -22.04
C ARG A 282 33.72 -13.80 -21.02
N VAL A 283 34.30 -12.62 -21.13
CA VAL A 283 34.03 -11.49 -20.23
C VAL A 283 33.64 -10.26 -21.05
N TYR A 284 32.50 -9.67 -20.73
CA TYR A 284 32.04 -8.41 -21.32
C TYR A 284 32.26 -7.27 -20.34
N ALA A 285 32.69 -6.11 -20.86
CA ALA A 285 32.76 -4.88 -20.10
C ALA A 285 32.19 -3.72 -20.92
N PHE A 286 31.21 -3.01 -20.39
CA PHE A 286 30.80 -1.72 -20.91
C PHE A 286 31.55 -0.64 -20.14
N VAL A 287 32.26 0.24 -20.85
CA VAL A 287 33.15 1.23 -20.25
C VAL A 287 32.71 2.62 -20.68
N GLU A 288 32.23 3.44 -19.74
CA GLU A 288 32.07 4.88 -19.97
C GLU A 288 33.46 5.54 -20.06
N SER A 289 33.71 6.26 -21.14
CA SER A 289 34.91 7.08 -21.36
C SER A 289 34.63 8.14 -22.43
N THR A 290 35.63 8.91 -22.84
CA THR A 290 35.52 9.80 -24.01
C THR A 290 35.26 9.05 -25.33
N ASP A 291 35.47 7.73 -25.36
CA ASP A 291 35.14 6.83 -26.48
C ASP A 291 34.43 5.58 -25.94
N SER A 292 33.31 5.80 -25.22
CA SER A 292 32.48 4.76 -24.61
C SER A 292 32.12 3.64 -25.59
N ALA A 293 32.23 2.39 -25.13
CA ALA A 293 31.90 1.22 -25.93
C ALA A 293 31.72 -0.04 -25.06
N LEU A 294 31.16 -1.08 -25.67
CA LEU A 294 31.26 -2.46 -25.20
C LEU A 294 32.62 -3.05 -25.59
N PHE A 295 33.20 -3.84 -24.69
CA PHE A 295 34.43 -4.58 -24.88
C PHE A 295 34.20 -6.06 -24.55
N LEU A 296 34.84 -6.94 -25.32
CA LEU A 296 34.80 -8.39 -25.12
C LEU A 296 36.20 -8.95 -24.93
N SER A 297 36.38 -9.78 -23.91
CA SER A 297 37.55 -10.61 -23.72
C SER A 297 37.20 -12.10 -23.88
N ASP A 298 38.09 -12.83 -24.55
CA ASP A 298 37.99 -14.29 -24.79
C ASP A 298 39.07 -15.10 -24.06
N ASP A 299 39.87 -14.42 -23.23
CA ASP A 299 40.99 -14.97 -22.47
C ASP A 299 40.90 -14.60 -20.97
N GLY A 300 39.66 -14.39 -20.49
CA GLY A 300 39.38 -14.14 -19.08
C GLY A 300 39.83 -12.76 -18.59
N GLY A 301 39.83 -11.74 -19.47
CA GLY A 301 40.11 -10.34 -19.14
C GLY A 301 41.55 -9.89 -19.40
N SER A 302 42.38 -10.71 -20.05
CA SER A 302 43.78 -10.37 -20.33
C SER A 302 43.89 -9.41 -21.52
N THR A 303 43.17 -9.71 -22.61
CA THR A 303 43.05 -8.85 -23.79
C THR A 303 41.59 -8.54 -24.10
N TRP A 304 41.36 -7.40 -24.76
CA TRP A 304 40.02 -6.86 -25.01
C TRP A 304 39.84 -6.47 -26.47
N ASN A 305 38.67 -6.78 -27.02
CA ASN A 305 38.23 -6.38 -28.34
C ASN A 305 37.08 -5.39 -28.20
N LYS A 306 37.22 -4.19 -28.75
CA LYS A 306 36.12 -3.23 -28.84
C LYS A 306 35.01 -3.80 -29.73
N ARG A 307 33.77 -3.65 -29.29
CA ARG A 307 32.54 -4.14 -29.93
C ARG A 307 31.64 -2.96 -30.28
N ASP A 308 30.37 -3.01 -29.92
CA ASP A 308 29.41 -1.95 -30.23
C ASP A 308 29.71 -0.64 -29.47
N LYS A 309 29.45 0.48 -30.16
CA LYS A 309 29.52 1.85 -29.64
C LYS A 309 28.35 2.70 -30.14
N SER A 310 27.27 2.04 -30.57
CA SER A 310 26.07 2.73 -31.03
C SER A 310 25.48 3.57 -29.89
N GLN A 311 24.62 4.53 -30.24
CA GLN A 311 23.92 5.32 -29.22
C GLN A 311 23.08 4.43 -28.30
N TRP A 312 22.56 3.30 -28.79
CA TRP A 312 21.89 2.30 -27.94
C TRP A 312 22.84 1.69 -26.90
N MET A 313 24.10 1.40 -27.24
CA MET A 313 25.03 0.86 -26.25
C MET A 313 25.54 1.91 -25.26
N VAL A 314 25.78 3.13 -25.70
CA VAL A 314 26.44 4.16 -24.87
C VAL A 314 25.47 5.10 -24.16
N TRP A 315 24.16 4.86 -24.28
CA TRP A 315 23.13 5.69 -23.67
C TRP A 315 23.23 5.71 -22.14
N ARG A 316 23.26 6.93 -21.58
CA ARG A 316 23.24 7.27 -20.13
C ARG A 316 23.92 6.21 -19.24
N PRO A 317 25.26 6.11 -19.30
CA PRO A 317 26.03 5.07 -18.61
C PRO A 317 25.74 4.97 -17.12
N PHE A 318 25.60 6.13 -16.44
CA PHE A 318 25.31 6.18 -15.00
C PHE A 318 23.99 5.51 -14.62
N TYR A 319 23.04 5.39 -15.56
CA TYR A 319 21.68 4.93 -15.31
C TYR A 319 21.42 3.51 -15.86
N PHE A 320 22.15 3.09 -16.91
CA PHE A 320 21.89 1.84 -17.64
C PHE A 320 23.07 0.88 -17.81
N ALA A 321 24.18 1.10 -17.09
CA ALA A 321 25.33 0.20 -17.10
C ALA A 321 25.03 -1.11 -16.33
N ASN A 322 24.29 -2.03 -16.95
CA ASN A 322 24.08 -3.41 -16.49
C ASN A 322 24.14 -4.38 -17.68
N LEU A 323 24.87 -5.49 -17.52
CA LEU A 323 25.05 -6.50 -18.56
C LEU A 323 24.59 -7.86 -18.03
N ILE A 324 23.74 -8.55 -18.77
CA ILE A 324 23.17 -9.85 -18.39
C ILE A 324 23.45 -10.84 -19.51
N VAL A 325 24.41 -11.74 -19.30
CA VAL A 325 24.77 -12.79 -20.25
C VAL A 325 23.85 -13.99 -20.09
N ASP A 326 23.41 -14.57 -21.20
CA ASP A 326 22.58 -15.78 -21.18
C ASP A 326 23.33 -16.94 -20.48
N PRO A 327 22.69 -17.63 -19.51
CA PRO A 327 23.36 -18.66 -18.71
C PRO A 327 23.78 -19.89 -19.52
N LYS A 328 23.23 -20.08 -20.73
CA LYS A 328 23.56 -21.22 -21.62
C LYS A 328 24.24 -20.81 -22.92
N ASN A 329 24.21 -19.53 -23.30
CA ASN A 329 24.85 -19.03 -24.53
C ASN A 329 25.79 -17.85 -24.23
N PRO A 330 27.12 -18.03 -24.31
CA PRO A 330 28.07 -16.96 -23.98
C PRO A 330 28.08 -15.81 -25.00
N ASP A 331 27.45 -15.98 -26.16
CA ASP A 331 27.41 -14.97 -27.24
C ASP A 331 26.15 -14.11 -27.18
N ARG A 332 25.19 -14.49 -26.33
CA ARG A 332 23.94 -13.78 -26.14
C ARG A 332 23.99 -12.95 -24.87
N LEU A 333 23.75 -11.64 -25.00
CA LEU A 333 23.68 -10.76 -23.84
C LEU A 333 22.59 -9.69 -23.99
N PHE A 334 21.94 -9.39 -22.87
CA PHE A 334 21.15 -8.18 -22.70
C PHE A 334 21.99 -7.06 -22.13
N LYS A 335 21.66 -5.84 -22.53
CA LYS A 335 22.02 -4.63 -21.82
C LYS A 335 20.72 -3.88 -21.48
N THR A 336 20.60 -3.49 -20.21
CA THR A 336 19.54 -2.59 -19.76
C THR A 336 19.68 -1.23 -20.41
N ASP A 337 18.57 -0.58 -20.74
CA ASP A 337 18.56 0.72 -21.42
C ASP A 337 17.19 1.40 -21.32
N GLY A 338 17.06 2.60 -21.88
CA GLY A 338 15.76 3.23 -22.12
C GLY A 338 14.84 2.36 -22.99
N SER A 339 15.40 1.54 -23.87
CA SER A 339 14.73 0.37 -24.45
C SER A 339 15.68 -0.81 -24.35
N MET A 340 15.32 -1.87 -23.63
CA MET A 340 16.23 -3.01 -23.47
C MET A 340 16.74 -3.52 -24.82
N ILE A 341 18.05 -3.74 -24.90
CA ILE A 341 18.71 -4.22 -26.10
C ILE A 341 19.33 -5.61 -25.86
N VAL A 342 19.33 -6.42 -26.91
CA VAL A 342 19.93 -7.76 -26.91
C VAL A 342 20.87 -7.92 -28.09
N SER A 343 21.97 -8.64 -27.85
CA SER A 343 22.87 -9.15 -28.89
C SER A 343 22.81 -10.67 -28.91
N GLU A 344 22.87 -11.24 -30.10
CA GLU A 344 22.95 -12.68 -30.35
C GLU A 344 24.31 -13.10 -30.94
N ASP A 345 25.25 -12.16 -31.09
CA ASP A 345 26.49 -12.33 -31.86
C ASP A 345 27.75 -11.83 -31.13
N ALA A 346 27.75 -11.97 -29.80
CA ALA A 346 28.81 -11.56 -28.88
C ALA A 346 29.09 -10.04 -28.91
N GLY A 347 28.01 -9.25 -29.00
CA GLY A 347 28.03 -7.80 -28.93
C GLY A 347 28.46 -7.10 -30.22
N LYS A 348 28.51 -7.78 -31.37
CA LYS A 348 28.84 -7.13 -32.64
C LYS A 348 27.67 -6.29 -33.15
N SER A 349 26.44 -6.72 -32.88
CA SER A 349 25.22 -5.97 -33.17
C SER A 349 24.19 -6.13 -32.04
N PHE A 350 23.31 -5.14 -31.93
CA PHE A 350 22.22 -5.10 -30.94
C PHE A 350 20.91 -4.74 -31.60
N ALA A 351 19.82 -5.27 -31.05
CA ALA A 351 18.46 -4.91 -31.40
C ALA A 351 17.66 -4.60 -30.12
N ALA A 352 16.74 -3.64 -30.21
CA ALA A 352 15.77 -3.40 -29.14
C ALA A 352 14.77 -4.56 -29.07
N VAL A 353 14.45 -5.01 -27.86
CA VAL A 353 13.39 -5.98 -27.56
C VAL A 353 12.25 -5.25 -26.86
N GLY A 354 11.07 -5.22 -27.51
CA GLY A 354 10.05 -4.21 -27.22
C GLY A 354 8.69 -4.74 -26.75
N GLY A 355 7.77 -3.80 -26.51
CA GLY A 355 6.42 -4.03 -25.96
C GLY A 355 6.30 -3.79 -24.45
N MET A 356 7.42 -3.44 -23.80
CA MET A 356 7.50 -3.03 -22.39
C MET A 356 7.60 -1.51 -22.24
N HIS A 357 7.56 -1.04 -20.99
CA HIS A 357 7.89 0.33 -20.64
C HIS A 357 9.40 0.57 -20.84
N GLY A 358 9.81 1.85 -20.84
CA GLY A 358 11.21 2.22 -20.91
C GLY A 358 11.92 2.16 -19.56
N ASP A 359 13.21 2.48 -19.58
CA ASP A 359 14.09 2.57 -18.41
C ASP A 359 14.22 1.25 -17.65
N VAL A 360 14.75 0.25 -18.35
CA VAL A 360 14.96 -1.09 -17.80
C VAL A 360 16.18 -1.09 -16.88
N HIS A 361 16.08 -1.77 -15.73
CA HIS A 361 17.11 -1.74 -14.68
C HIS A 361 17.61 -3.11 -14.27
N CYS A 362 16.79 -4.14 -14.37
CA CYS A 362 17.17 -5.50 -13.96
C CYS A 362 16.51 -6.56 -14.84
N VAL A 363 17.24 -7.65 -15.09
CA VAL A 363 16.80 -8.80 -15.86
C VAL A 363 17.23 -10.07 -15.13
N TRP A 364 16.32 -11.04 -15.01
CA TRP A 364 16.63 -12.38 -14.54
C TRP A 364 16.22 -13.40 -15.61
N ILE A 365 17.14 -14.31 -15.92
CA ILE A 365 16.94 -15.37 -16.91
C ILE A 365 16.92 -16.70 -16.17
N ASP A 366 15.91 -17.54 -16.42
CA ASP A 366 15.86 -18.88 -15.82
C ASP A 366 17.05 -19.70 -16.32
N PRO A 367 18.00 -20.09 -15.44
CA PRO A 367 19.20 -20.82 -15.84
C PRO A 367 18.90 -22.22 -16.37
N THR A 368 17.71 -22.76 -16.08
CA THR A 368 17.26 -24.06 -16.59
C THR A 368 16.55 -23.94 -17.94
N ASN A 369 15.93 -22.80 -18.23
CA ASN A 369 15.24 -22.52 -19.48
C ASN A 369 15.34 -21.03 -19.89
N PRO A 370 16.36 -20.64 -20.68
CA PRO A 370 16.57 -19.23 -21.07
C PRO A 370 15.46 -18.59 -21.90
N GLN A 371 14.45 -19.37 -22.33
CA GLN A 371 13.22 -18.81 -22.91
C GLN A 371 12.41 -18.00 -21.88
N THR A 372 12.54 -18.31 -20.59
CA THR A 372 11.85 -17.61 -19.50
C THR A 372 12.73 -16.48 -18.99
N VAL A 373 12.29 -15.24 -19.20
CA VAL A 373 12.99 -14.02 -18.83
C VAL A 373 12.02 -13.11 -18.06
N PHE A 374 12.48 -12.60 -16.93
CA PHE A 374 11.78 -11.59 -16.14
C PHE A 374 12.57 -10.29 -16.23
N SER A 375 11.88 -9.16 -16.40
CA SER A 375 12.48 -7.84 -16.48
C SER A 375 11.76 -6.87 -15.56
N GLY A 376 12.52 -5.91 -15.02
CA GLY A 376 12.02 -4.82 -14.20
C GLY A 376 12.48 -3.47 -14.75
N ASP A 377 11.55 -2.53 -14.84
CA ASP A 377 11.76 -1.18 -15.35
C ASP A 377 10.96 -0.15 -14.55
N ASP A 378 10.94 1.10 -15.01
CA ASP A 378 10.21 2.20 -14.35
C ASP A 378 8.68 2.01 -14.34
N GLY A 379 8.15 1.14 -15.20
CA GLY A 379 6.73 0.78 -15.32
C GLY A 379 6.37 -0.60 -14.75
N GLY A 380 7.25 -1.23 -13.96
CA GLY A 380 6.96 -2.44 -13.21
C GLY A 380 7.66 -3.71 -13.70
N MET A 381 6.92 -4.83 -13.61
CA MET A 381 7.41 -6.18 -13.92
C MET A 381 6.94 -6.65 -15.29
N TRP A 382 7.82 -7.34 -16.01
CA TRP A 382 7.54 -7.91 -17.33
C TRP A 382 7.98 -9.37 -17.42
N TYR A 383 7.15 -10.19 -18.07
CA TYR A 383 7.33 -11.62 -18.21
C TYR A 383 7.48 -12.02 -19.68
N SER A 384 8.54 -12.75 -20.02
CA SER A 384 8.73 -13.33 -21.35
C SER A 384 8.94 -14.83 -21.26
N TYR A 385 8.32 -15.56 -22.18
CA TYR A 385 8.47 -17.01 -22.35
C TYR A 385 9.02 -17.37 -23.73
N ASN A 386 9.61 -16.39 -24.43
CA ASN A 386 10.21 -16.53 -25.75
C ASN A 386 11.52 -15.72 -25.86
N SER A 387 12.37 -15.85 -24.83
CA SER A 387 13.71 -15.25 -24.72
C SER A 387 13.70 -13.71 -24.73
N GLY A 388 12.62 -13.06 -24.31
CA GLY A 388 12.51 -11.61 -24.27
C GLY A 388 12.02 -10.96 -25.56
N SER A 389 11.52 -11.72 -26.55
CA SER A 389 10.99 -11.13 -27.78
C SER A 389 9.55 -10.61 -27.67
N LYS A 390 8.76 -11.14 -26.73
CA LYS A 390 7.42 -10.64 -26.37
C LYS A 390 7.23 -10.67 -24.84
N TRP A 391 6.39 -9.77 -24.35
CA TRP A 391 6.24 -9.52 -22.92
C TRP A 391 4.78 -9.50 -22.48
N TRP A 392 4.53 -10.00 -21.28
CA TRP A 392 3.33 -9.78 -20.49
C TRP A 392 3.64 -8.79 -19.38
N LYS A 393 2.71 -7.89 -19.08
CA LYS A 393 2.84 -6.94 -17.99
C LYS A 393 2.34 -7.53 -16.67
N GLY A 394 3.03 -7.26 -15.57
CA GLY A 394 2.59 -7.55 -14.21
C GLY A 394 1.77 -6.42 -13.60
N ASP A 395 0.46 -6.53 -13.71
CA ASP A 395 -0.51 -5.51 -13.25
C ASP A 395 -1.00 -5.75 -11.79
N ASN A 396 -0.18 -6.39 -10.96
CA ASN A 396 -0.52 -6.80 -9.59
C ASN A 396 0.44 -6.28 -8.51
N LEU A 397 1.31 -5.32 -8.86
CA LEU A 397 2.27 -4.68 -7.95
C LEU A 397 1.90 -3.20 -7.72
N PRO A 398 1.32 -2.84 -6.55
CA PRO A 398 0.96 -1.46 -6.23
C PRO A 398 2.19 -0.68 -5.70
N VAL A 399 3.21 -0.53 -6.56
CA VAL A 399 4.48 0.15 -6.23
C VAL A 399 4.66 1.49 -6.97
N SER A 400 3.55 2.09 -7.37
CA SER A 400 3.54 3.39 -8.06
C SER A 400 4.13 4.52 -7.21
N GLN A 401 4.83 5.43 -7.89
CA GLN A 401 5.65 6.49 -7.31
C GLN A 401 5.00 7.87 -7.47
N PHE A 402 3.97 8.15 -6.67
CA PHE A 402 3.29 9.45 -6.73
C PHE A 402 4.17 10.58 -6.20
N TYR A 403 4.11 11.71 -6.88
CA TYR A 403 4.72 12.97 -6.45
C TYR A 403 3.76 13.81 -5.62
N HIS A 404 2.56 14.04 -6.17
CA HIS A 404 1.54 14.92 -5.60
C HIS A 404 0.17 14.25 -5.64
N VAL A 405 -0.75 14.71 -4.79
CA VAL A 405 -2.13 14.22 -4.78
C VAL A 405 -3.15 15.34 -4.63
N SER A 406 -4.22 15.28 -5.40
CA SER A 406 -5.41 16.10 -5.22
C SER A 406 -6.69 15.27 -5.32
N VAL A 407 -7.81 15.86 -4.94
CA VAL A 407 -9.13 15.22 -4.90
C VAL A 407 -10.20 16.14 -5.45
N ASP A 408 -11.27 15.58 -6.02
CA ASP A 408 -12.47 16.33 -6.40
C ASP A 408 -13.58 16.22 -5.33
N ASP A 409 -14.71 16.89 -5.59
CA ASP A 409 -15.89 16.90 -4.71
C ASP A 409 -16.98 15.89 -5.16
N GLN A 410 -16.69 14.93 -6.05
CA GLN A 410 -17.69 13.91 -6.43
C GLN A 410 -18.04 12.99 -5.25
N ASP A 411 -19.17 12.29 -5.26
CA ASP A 411 -19.52 11.28 -4.24
C ASP A 411 -19.82 9.93 -4.91
N PRO A 412 -18.93 8.92 -4.82
CA PRO A 412 -17.60 8.97 -4.21
C PRO A 412 -16.64 9.91 -4.94
N TYR A 413 -15.66 10.48 -4.22
CA TYR A 413 -14.67 11.37 -4.81
C TYR A 413 -13.62 10.60 -5.60
N ARG A 414 -12.92 11.30 -6.50
CA ARG A 414 -11.76 10.77 -7.22
C ARG A 414 -10.47 11.35 -6.69
N VAL A 415 -9.40 10.59 -6.92
CA VAL A 415 -8.02 10.94 -6.58
C VAL A 415 -7.26 11.21 -7.87
N TYR A 416 -6.50 12.30 -7.89
CA TYR A 416 -5.69 12.76 -9.01
C TYR A 416 -4.23 12.81 -8.57
N GLY A 417 -3.31 12.39 -9.42
CA GLY A 417 -1.88 12.49 -9.09
C GLY A 417 -0.97 12.13 -10.26
N GLY A 418 0.25 12.65 -10.21
CA GLY A 418 1.29 12.37 -11.17
C GLY A 418 2.35 11.38 -10.64
N LEU A 419 2.92 10.59 -11.54
CA LEU A 419 3.87 9.53 -11.25
C LEU A 419 5.23 9.74 -11.95
N GLN A 420 6.31 9.29 -11.30
CA GLN A 420 7.63 9.12 -11.93
C GLN A 420 7.52 8.26 -13.20
N ASP A 421 7.97 8.78 -14.35
CA ASP A 421 8.00 8.16 -15.70
C ASP A 421 6.66 7.58 -16.21
N ASN A 422 5.58 7.76 -15.46
CA ASN A 422 4.35 6.99 -15.62
C ASN A 422 3.12 7.89 -15.67
N SER A 423 3.19 9.07 -16.32
CA SER A 423 2.01 9.90 -16.60
C SER A 423 1.30 10.51 -15.38
N SER A 424 0.27 11.30 -15.65
CA SER A 424 -0.73 11.74 -14.66
C SER A 424 -1.99 10.87 -14.74
N TRP A 425 -2.56 10.53 -13.58
CA TRP A 425 -3.68 9.59 -13.47
C TRP A 425 -4.82 10.11 -12.60
N VAL A 426 -6.01 9.57 -12.86
CA VAL A 426 -7.23 9.78 -12.07
C VAL A 426 -7.82 8.43 -11.71
N GLY A 427 -8.17 8.23 -10.44
CA GLY A 427 -8.75 6.98 -9.93
C GLY A 427 -9.91 7.20 -8.99
N ASP A 428 -10.82 6.25 -8.92
CA ASP A 428 -11.91 6.28 -7.94
C ASP A 428 -11.38 6.01 -6.52
N SER A 429 -11.93 6.70 -5.52
CA SER A 429 -11.63 6.40 -4.11
C SER A 429 -12.29 5.12 -3.60
N GLN A 430 -13.34 4.65 -4.28
CA GLN A 430 -14.04 3.40 -4.02
C GLN A 430 -14.91 2.98 -5.21
N TYR A 431 -15.09 1.68 -5.41
CA TYR A 431 -15.94 1.11 -6.46
C TYR A 431 -16.53 -0.23 -6.03
N PRO A 432 -17.77 -0.62 -6.38
CA PRO A 432 -18.31 -1.94 -6.03
C PRO A 432 -17.39 -3.09 -6.46
N GLY A 433 -16.99 -3.95 -5.51
CA GLY A 433 -15.99 -5.00 -5.73
C GLY A 433 -14.53 -4.60 -5.52
N GLY A 434 -14.26 -3.33 -5.18
CA GLY A 434 -12.93 -2.76 -4.96
C GLY A 434 -12.42 -1.92 -6.14
N VAL A 435 -11.35 -1.17 -5.92
CA VAL A 435 -10.73 -0.28 -6.91
C VAL A 435 -9.79 -1.11 -7.80
N THR A 436 -10.31 -1.62 -8.91
CA THR A 436 -9.53 -2.38 -9.90
C THR A 436 -8.66 -1.44 -10.75
N ASN A 437 -7.64 -1.98 -11.42
CA ASN A 437 -6.80 -1.24 -12.36
C ASN A 437 -7.57 -0.48 -13.46
N SER A 438 -8.70 -1.02 -13.91
CA SER A 438 -9.60 -0.38 -14.88
C SER A 438 -10.37 0.83 -14.32
N ARG A 439 -10.29 1.10 -13.02
CA ARG A 439 -10.84 2.31 -12.38
C ARG A 439 -9.83 3.46 -12.35
N TRP A 440 -8.67 3.29 -12.96
CA TRP A 440 -7.64 4.30 -13.12
C TRP A 440 -7.50 4.69 -14.59
N GLU A 441 -7.52 5.99 -14.87
CA GLU A 441 -7.46 6.58 -16.21
C GLU A 441 -6.17 7.41 -16.36
N ASN A 442 -5.42 7.19 -17.44
CA ASN A 442 -4.23 7.98 -17.78
C ASN A 442 -4.64 9.27 -18.50
N MET A 443 -4.29 10.42 -17.92
CA MET A 443 -4.68 11.73 -18.41
C MET A 443 -3.61 12.44 -19.23
N PHE A 444 -2.34 12.30 -18.87
CA PHE A 444 -1.29 13.13 -19.45
C PHE A 444 0.07 12.44 -19.38
N THR A 445 0.96 12.73 -20.34
CA THR A 445 2.23 12.00 -20.54
C THR A 445 3.38 12.49 -19.64
N GLY A 446 4.60 11.96 -19.83
CA GLY A 446 5.82 12.31 -19.11
C GLY A 446 5.89 11.75 -17.69
N ASP A 447 6.78 12.30 -16.87
CA ASP A 447 6.67 12.19 -15.41
C ASP A 447 5.49 13.06 -15.02
N GLY A 448 4.40 12.45 -14.56
CA GLY A 448 3.34 13.25 -13.99
C GLY A 448 3.79 13.86 -12.67
N PHE A 449 3.46 15.12 -12.43
CA PHE A 449 3.62 15.77 -11.13
C PHE A 449 2.28 16.28 -10.60
N PHE A 450 2.04 17.59 -10.66
CA PHE A 450 0.79 18.18 -10.22
C PHE A 450 -0.34 17.86 -11.19
N CYS A 451 -1.41 17.25 -10.68
CA CYS A 451 -2.64 16.99 -11.41
C CYS A 451 -3.81 17.49 -10.58
N PHE A 452 -4.57 18.47 -11.10
CA PHE A 452 -5.70 19.10 -10.42
C PHE A 452 -6.97 19.01 -11.24
N PRO A 453 -8.13 18.67 -10.63
CA PRO A 453 -9.42 18.91 -11.28
C PRO A 453 -9.64 20.40 -11.47
N ASP A 454 -10.14 20.82 -12.64
CA ASP A 454 -10.49 22.21 -12.88
C ASP A 454 -11.80 22.55 -12.15
N SER A 455 -11.69 23.27 -11.02
CA SER A 455 -12.84 23.67 -10.21
C SER A 455 -13.86 24.56 -10.93
N GLY A 456 -13.48 25.17 -12.06
CA GLY A 456 -14.38 25.95 -12.91
C GLY A 456 -15.05 25.13 -14.02
N ASP A 457 -14.55 23.92 -14.29
CA ASP A 457 -14.99 23.09 -15.42
C ASP A 457 -14.70 21.59 -15.14
N PRO A 458 -15.69 20.82 -14.66
CA PRO A 458 -15.49 19.47 -14.11
C PRO A 458 -15.05 18.41 -15.15
N ASP A 459 -15.10 18.75 -16.43
CA ASP A 459 -14.67 17.88 -17.53
C ASP A 459 -13.16 18.03 -17.81
N TYR A 460 -12.48 19.00 -17.21
CA TYR A 460 -11.08 19.28 -17.44
C TYR A 460 -10.20 19.05 -16.20
N VAL A 461 -8.94 18.73 -16.46
CA VAL A 461 -7.86 18.67 -15.47
C VAL A 461 -6.69 19.52 -15.94
N TYR A 462 -5.92 20.05 -15.00
CA TYR A 462 -4.58 20.59 -15.26
C TYR A 462 -3.56 19.52 -14.89
N ALA A 463 -2.65 19.18 -15.79
CA ALA A 463 -1.63 18.16 -15.56
C ALA A 463 -0.24 18.66 -15.98
N GLU A 464 0.74 18.54 -15.10
CA GLU A 464 2.14 18.97 -15.29
C GLU A 464 3.07 17.78 -15.53
N TYR A 465 4.10 17.99 -16.36
CA TYR A 465 5.24 17.10 -16.53
C TYR A 465 6.57 17.85 -16.73
N GLN A 466 7.68 17.10 -16.70
CA GLN A 466 9.06 17.56 -16.52
C GLN A 466 9.41 18.89 -17.17
N GLY A 467 9.99 19.82 -16.41
CA GLY A 467 10.44 21.09 -16.95
C GLY A 467 9.30 22.08 -17.17
N GLY A 468 8.24 21.95 -16.37
CA GLY A 468 7.14 22.90 -16.30
C GLY A 468 6.20 22.85 -17.50
N TYR A 469 6.19 21.76 -18.27
CA TYR A 469 5.16 21.62 -19.29
C TYR A 469 3.84 21.30 -18.62
N VAL A 470 2.77 21.97 -19.05
CA VAL A 470 1.45 21.79 -18.45
C VAL A 470 0.39 21.77 -19.54
N GLY A 471 -0.53 20.81 -19.41
CA GLY A 471 -1.71 20.68 -20.26
C GLY A 471 -2.98 20.97 -19.47
N ARG A 472 -3.92 21.69 -20.08
CA ARG A 472 -5.35 21.59 -19.70
C ARG A 472 -5.97 20.48 -20.56
N VAL A 473 -6.41 19.40 -19.94
CA VAL A 473 -6.81 18.16 -20.60
C VAL A 473 -8.28 17.89 -20.35
N ASN A 474 -9.06 17.64 -21.40
CA ASN A 474 -10.42 17.14 -21.26
C ASN A 474 -10.38 15.65 -20.88
N ARG A 475 -11.00 15.28 -19.76
CA ARG A 475 -10.94 13.94 -19.18
C ARG A 475 -11.62 12.86 -20.04
N TYR A 476 -12.52 13.23 -20.94
CA TYR A 476 -13.31 12.31 -21.75
C TYR A 476 -12.83 12.20 -23.19
N THR A 477 -12.47 13.33 -23.80
CA THR A 477 -11.95 13.36 -25.18
C THR A 477 -10.45 13.19 -25.26
N HIS A 478 -9.73 13.35 -24.13
CA HIS A 478 -8.28 13.44 -24.04
C HIS A 478 -7.65 14.58 -24.86
N GLU A 479 -8.47 15.54 -25.32
CA GLU A 479 -7.97 16.76 -25.94
C GLU A 479 -7.15 17.54 -24.90
N ALA A 480 -5.88 17.80 -25.22
CA ALA A 480 -4.97 18.54 -24.37
C ALA A 480 -4.51 19.82 -25.06
N ARG A 481 -4.41 20.90 -24.28
CA ARG A 481 -3.84 22.17 -24.73
C ARG A 481 -2.65 22.56 -23.85
N ASP A 482 -1.51 22.86 -24.49
CA ASP A 482 -0.35 23.47 -23.82
C ASP A 482 -0.73 24.85 -23.28
N ILE A 483 -0.54 25.03 -21.97
CA ILE A 483 -0.78 26.29 -21.27
C ILE A 483 0.46 26.80 -20.54
N GLN A 484 1.66 26.25 -20.78
CA GLN A 484 2.87 26.72 -20.09
C GLN A 484 3.18 28.19 -20.43
N PRO A 485 3.47 29.06 -19.44
CA PRO A 485 3.95 30.41 -19.69
C PRO A 485 5.18 30.42 -20.61
N LYS A 486 5.19 31.29 -21.62
CA LYS A 486 6.27 31.38 -22.61
C LYS A 486 7.20 32.56 -22.33
N PRO A 487 8.51 32.44 -22.65
CA PRO A 487 9.48 33.52 -22.43
C PRO A 487 9.18 34.75 -23.30
N ASN A 488 9.52 35.93 -22.78
CA ASN A 488 9.59 37.14 -23.59
C ASN A 488 10.82 37.12 -24.53
N TYR A 489 10.91 38.11 -25.43
CA TYR A 489 12.06 38.24 -26.33
C TYR A 489 13.39 38.31 -25.57
N LYS A 490 14.31 37.37 -25.89
CA LYS A 490 15.63 37.20 -25.24
C LYS A 490 15.58 36.87 -23.74
N GLU A 491 14.49 36.26 -23.29
CA GLU A 491 14.38 35.74 -21.93
C GLU A 491 14.58 34.22 -21.89
N LYS A 492 15.19 33.72 -20.81
CA LYS A 492 15.23 32.30 -20.46
C LYS A 492 14.39 32.10 -19.20
N LEU A 493 13.34 31.29 -19.29
CA LEU A 493 12.61 30.82 -18.12
C LEU A 493 13.29 29.57 -17.57
N ARG A 494 13.40 29.47 -16.24
CA ARG A 494 13.95 28.31 -15.53
C ARG A 494 12.81 27.57 -14.86
N TRP A 495 12.56 26.34 -15.31
CA TRP A 495 11.48 25.50 -14.82
C TRP A 495 12.05 24.33 -14.04
N ASN A 496 11.50 24.06 -12.85
CA ASN A 496 11.95 22.91 -12.08
C ASN A 496 11.58 21.61 -12.80
N TRP A 497 12.31 20.53 -12.52
CA TRP A 497 11.91 19.17 -12.95
C TRP A 497 10.49 18.85 -12.50
N ASN A 498 10.16 19.16 -11.24
CA ASN A 498 8.83 19.07 -10.65
C ASN A 498 8.33 20.50 -10.40
N THR A 499 7.70 21.12 -11.40
CA THR A 499 7.36 22.56 -11.35
C THR A 499 6.11 22.80 -10.49
N PRO A 500 6.17 23.70 -9.50
CA PRO A 500 5.02 23.94 -8.64
C PRO A 500 3.86 24.61 -9.37
N MET A 501 2.68 24.05 -9.13
CA MET A 501 1.38 24.63 -9.49
C MET A 501 0.48 24.72 -8.26
N ALA A 502 -0.36 25.73 -8.22
CA ALA A 502 -1.37 25.88 -7.15
C ALA A 502 -2.66 26.47 -7.70
N LEU A 503 -3.80 25.99 -7.22
CA LEU A 503 -5.10 26.62 -7.44
C LEU A 503 -5.37 27.65 -6.33
N SER A 504 -6.00 28.77 -6.69
CA SER A 504 -6.41 29.76 -5.69
C SER A 504 -7.53 29.21 -4.79
N PRO A 505 -7.41 29.29 -3.46
CA PRO A 505 -8.52 29.01 -2.55
C PRO A 505 -9.56 30.15 -2.52
N ASN A 506 -9.25 31.32 -3.08
CA ASN A 506 -10.09 32.53 -3.00
C ASN A 506 -10.77 32.88 -4.34
N GLU A 507 -10.15 32.55 -5.47
CA GLU A 507 -10.64 32.92 -6.82
C GLU A 507 -10.72 31.67 -7.72
N LYS A 508 -11.91 31.06 -7.86
CA LYS A 508 -12.14 29.88 -8.73
C LYS A 508 -11.63 30.14 -10.16
N GLY A 509 -11.03 29.11 -10.77
CA GLY A 509 -10.42 29.21 -12.11
C GLY A 509 -9.05 29.90 -12.15
N THR A 510 -8.53 30.37 -11.00
CA THR A 510 -7.19 30.96 -10.92
C THR A 510 -6.13 29.88 -10.68
N LEU A 511 -5.12 29.88 -11.53
CA LEU A 511 -3.97 28.97 -11.50
C LEU A 511 -2.68 29.76 -11.33
N TYR A 512 -1.80 29.29 -10.45
CA TYR A 512 -0.43 29.76 -10.30
C TYR A 512 0.57 28.74 -10.84
N MET A 513 1.66 29.23 -11.40
CA MET A 513 2.78 28.39 -11.84
C MET A 513 4.13 29.09 -11.56
N GLY A 514 5.10 28.35 -11.05
CA GLY A 514 6.39 28.89 -10.63
C GLY A 514 7.55 28.51 -11.53
N ALA A 515 8.14 29.47 -12.23
CA ALA A 515 9.48 29.36 -12.82
C ALA A 515 10.51 29.91 -11.80
N GLN A 516 11.47 30.74 -12.22
CA GLN A 516 12.09 31.70 -11.31
C GLN A 516 11.16 32.87 -10.94
N PHE A 517 10.09 33.04 -11.73
CA PHE A 517 9.02 34.02 -11.55
C PHE A 517 7.71 33.31 -11.22
N LEU A 518 6.85 33.94 -10.42
CA LEU A 518 5.49 33.50 -10.20
C LEU A 518 4.58 34.07 -11.30
N PHE A 519 3.87 33.16 -11.98
CA PHE A 519 2.84 33.49 -12.97
C PHE A 519 1.45 33.19 -12.41
N ARG A 520 0.46 33.98 -12.83
CA ARG A 520 -0.96 33.78 -12.50
C ARG A 520 -1.81 33.85 -13.75
N SER A 521 -2.70 32.88 -13.92
CA SER A 521 -3.78 32.89 -14.92
C SER A 521 -5.13 32.94 -14.20
N ARG A 522 -6.11 33.63 -14.79
CA ARG A 522 -7.52 33.69 -14.32
C ARG A 522 -8.52 33.17 -15.34
N ASP A 523 -8.01 32.59 -16.43
CA ASP A 523 -8.78 32.19 -17.59
C ASP A 523 -8.35 30.79 -18.04
N HIS A 524 -8.09 29.89 -17.09
CA HIS A 524 -7.75 28.50 -17.34
C HIS A 524 -6.45 28.30 -18.16
N GLY A 525 -5.46 29.16 -17.94
CA GLY A 525 -4.14 29.08 -18.59
C GLY A 525 -4.07 29.72 -19.99
N GLN A 526 -5.10 30.47 -20.40
CA GLN A 526 -5.15 31.12 -21.71
C GLN A 526 -4.23 32.34 -21.77
N THR A 527 -4.18 33.10 -20.67
CA THR A 527 -3.27 34.22 -20.49
C THR A 527 -2.57 34.13 -19.13
N TRP A 528 -1.33 34.65 -19.08
CA TRP A 528 -0.49 34.62 -17.89
C TRP A 528 0.03 36.01 -17.55
N GLU A 529 -0.19 36.41 -16.30
CA GLU A 529 0.40 37.60 -15.69
C GLU A 529 1.64 37.19 -14.90
N ARG A 530 2.79 37.81 -15.17
CA ARG A 530 3.95 37.72 -14.28
C ARG A 530 3.71 38.64 -13.09
N ILE A 531 3.64 38.07 -11.89
CA ILE A 531 3.31 38.80 -10.67
C ILE A 531 4.48 38.92 -9.70
N SER A 532 5.69 38.49 -10.08
CA SER A 532 6.88 38.62 -9.24
C SER A 532 8.13 39.02 -10.04
N PRO A 533 9.15 39.59 -9.37
CA PRO A 533 10.52 39.57 -9.87
C PRO A 533 11.10 38.14 -9.78
N ASP A 534 12.37 37.97 -10.11
CA ASP A 534 13.07 36.71 -9.88
C ASP A 534 13.15 36.49 -8.36
N LEU A 535 12.49 35.44 -7.88
CA LEU A 535 12.35 35.16 -6.44
C LEU A 535 13.50 34.31 -5.88
N THR A 536 14.45 33.94 -6.73
CA THR A 536 15.54 32.99 -6.45
C THR A 536 16.84 33.76 -6.13
N THR A 537 17.91 33.04 -5.80
CA THR A 537 19.26 33.61 -5.68
C THR A 537 19.86 34.00 -7.04
N ASN A 538 19.32 33.44 -8.13
CA ASN A 538 19.81 33.61 -9.50
C ASN A 538 21.33 33.38 -9.65
N ASP A 539 21.87 32.42 -8.90
CA ASP A 539 23.29 32.07 -8.92
C ASP A 539 23.69 31.41 -10.26
N PRO A 540 24.51 32.07 -11.11
CA PRO A 540 24.87 31.54 -12.43
C PRO A 540 25.73 30.28 -12.36
N GLU A 541 26.43 30.03 -11.25
CA GLU A 541 27.21 28.81 -11.06
C GLU A 541 26.32 27.57 -10.92
N LYS A 542 25.08 27.77 -10.49
CA LYS A 542 24.05 26.73 -10.35
C LYS A 542 23.17 26.60 -11.60
N GLN A 543 23.43 27.35 -12.67
CA GLN A 543 22.64 27.36 -13.91
C GLN A 543 23.38 26.71 -15.10
N LYS A 544 24.39 25.89 -14.83
CA LYS A 544 25.27 25.23 -15.82
C LYS A 544 24.82 23.83 -16.22
N GLN A 545 23.51 23.61 -16.30
CA GLN A 545 22.91 22.30 -16.58
C GLN A 545 23.45 21.65 -17.87
N GLU A 546 23.72 22.43 -18.91
CA GLU A 546 24.26 21.95 -20.20
C GLU A 546 25.65 21.31 -20.08
N GLN A 547 26.33 21.48 -18.94
CA GLN A 547 27.65 20.91 -18.62
C GLN A 547 27.55 19.76 -17.60
N SER A 548 26.34 19.44 -17.13
CA SER A 548 26.11 18.35 -16.18
C SER A 548 26.32 16.99 -16.85
N GLY A 549 26.89 16.03 -16.11
CA GLY A 549 27.09 14.65 -16.52
C GLY A 549 28.51 14.12 -16.31
N GLY A 550 29.52 15.00 -16.27
CA GLY A 550 30.93 14.61 -16.11
C GLY A 550 31.53 14.17 -17.44
N ILE A 551 31.88 12.88 -17.59
CA ILE A 551 32.50 12.37 -18.82
C ILE A 551 31.50 12.38 -19.98
N THR A 552 30.28 11.91 -19.74
CA THR A 552 29.16 11.99 -20.70
C THR A 552 28.13 12.99 -20.19
N VAL A 553 27.69 13.91 -21.06
CA VAL A 553 26.73 14.98 -20.68
C VAL A 553 25.31 14.40 -20.53
N ASP A 554 24.61 14.77 -19.46
CA ASP A 554 23.18 14.53 -19.22
C ASP A 554 22.48 15.88 -19.01
N ASN A 555 21.71 16.31 -20.02
CA ASN A 555 21.02 17.60 -20.01
C ASN A 555 19.50 17.41 -20.10
N SER A 556 18.91 16.97 -18.99
CA SER A 556 17.53 16.48 -18.95
C SER A 556 16.56 17.40 -18.21
N ALA A 557 17.00 18.52 -17.63
CA ALA A 557 16.27 19.42 -16.70
C ALA A 557 16.23 18.95 -15.24
N ALA A 558 16.69 17.75 -14.92
CA ALA A 558 16.75 17.25 -13.54
C ALA A 558 17.82 17.92 -12.66
N GLU A 559 18.69 18.72 -13.26
CA GLU A 559 19.68 19.57 -12.60
C GLU A 559 19.38 21.07 -12.79
N MET A 560 18.18 21.41 -13.30
CA MET A 560 17.73 22.80 -13.31
C MET A 560 17.60 23.28 -11.87
N HIS A 561 18.15 24.45 -11.57
CA HIS A 561 18.18 25.03 -10.24
C HIS A 561 17.88 26.54 -10.28
N THR A 562 17.76 27.19 -9.13
CA THR A 562 17.34 28.60 -8.99
C THR A 562 15.94 28.79 -9.57
N THR A 563 15.00 28.01 -9.02
CA THR A 563 13.58 27.93 -9.41
C THR A 563 12.67 27.96 -8.17
N ILE A 564 11.44 28.44 -8.35
CA ILE A 564 10.37 28.29 -7.38
C ILE A 564 10.01 26.80 -7.29
N TYR A 565 9.80 26.32 -6.07
CA TYR A 565 9.50 24.91 -5.79
C TYR A 565 8.21 24.68 -4.99
N SER A 566 7.75 25.68 -4.23
CA SER A 566 6.48 25.58 -3.50
C SER A 566 5.72 26.90 -3.54
N ILE A 567 4.39 26.83 -3.66
CA ILE A 567 3.50 27.99 -3.78
C ILE A 567 2.30 27.78 -2.83
N SER A 568 1.97 28.79 -2.04
CA SER A 568 0.76 28.77 -1.19
C SER A 568 0.13 30.16 -1.08
N GLU A 569 -1.03 30.33 -1.72
CA GLU A 569 -1.92 31.47 -1.43
C GLU A 569 -2.68 31.21 -0.11
N SER A 570 -2.81 32.23 0.73
CA SER A 570 -3.54 32.09 1.99
C SER A 570 -5.04 31.92 1.75
N PRO A 571 -5.68 30.88 2.34
CA PRO A 571 -7.14 30.75 2.31
C PRO A 571 -7.85 31.80 3.18
N LYS A 572 -7.12 32.70 3.87
CA LYS A 572 -7.68 33.78 4.68
C LYS A 572 -7.51 35.17 4.08
N ASP A 573 -6.55 35.35 3.18
CA ASP A 573 -6.31 36.62 2.52
C ASP A 573 -5.65 36.39 1.16
N LYS A 574 -6.38 36.69 0.08
CA LYS A 574 -5.89 36.57 -1.30
C LYS A 574 -4.68 37.44 -1.64
N ASN A 575 -4.38 38.43 -0.82
CA ASN A 575 -3.19 39.27 -1.00
C ASN A 575 -1.93 38.64 -0.41
N VAL A 576 -2.07 37.56 0.36
CA VAL A 576 -0.98 36.87 1.03
C VAL A 576 -0.60 35.62 0.23
N ILE A 577 0.60 35.63 -0.37
CA ILE A 577 1.14 34.50 -1.12
C ILE A 577 2.55 34.21 -0.63
N TRP A 578 2.78 32.93 -0.30
CA TRP A 578 4.07 32.39 0.08
C TRP A 578 4.68 31.61 -1.08
N VAL A 579 5.98 31.75 -1.25
CA VAL A 579 6.77 31.04 -2.25
C VAL A 579 8.05 30.51 -1.62
N GLY A 580 8.36 29.25 -1.85
CA GLY A 580 9.65 28.64 -1.51
C GLY A 580 10.45 28.31 -2.76
N THR A 581 11.78 28.46 -2.71
CA THR A 581 12.67 28.14 -3.83
C THR A 581 13.61 26.98 -3.52
N ASP A 582 14.16 26.39 -4.59
CA ASP A 582 15.13 25.30 -4.50
C ASP A 582 16.50 25.70 -3.96
N ASP A 583 16.88 26.96 -4.16
CA ASP A 583 18.09 27.55 -3.63
C ASP A 583 17.91 28.22 -2.26
N GLY A 584 16.73 28.06 -1.65
CA GLY A 584 16.49 28.32 -0.22
C GLY A 584 15.99 29.72 0.15
N ASN A 585 15.39 30.46 -0.78
CA ASN A 585 14.62 31.65 -0.45
C ASN A 585 13.20 31.28 0.00
N LEU A 586 12.72 31.99 1.02
CA LEU A 586 11.33 31.92 1.49
C LEU A 586 10.71 33.30 1.34
N GLN A 587 9.86 33.45 0.34
CA GLN A 587 9.35 34.72 -0.17
C GLN A 587 7.90 34.92 0.24
N LEU A 588 7.55 36.16 0.57
CA LEU A 588 6.22 36.56 0.99
C LEU A 588 5.80 37.86 0.31
N THR A 589 4.59 37.86 -0.26
CA THR A 589 3.83 39.07 -0.56
C THR A 589 2.60 39.17 0.34
N ARG A 590 2.20 40.39 0.67
CA ARG A 590 1.00 40.70 1.48
C ARG A 590 0.08 41.74 0.81
N ASP A 591 0.41 42.16 -0.40
CA ASP A 591 -0.24 43.26 -1.12
C ASP A 591 -0.71 42.83 -2.52
N GLY A 592 -0.94 41.53 -2.70
CA GLY A 592 -1.38 40.97 -3.98
C GLY A 592 -0.26 40.96 -5.02
N ALA A 593 0.97 40.67 -4.57
CA ALA A 593 2.17 40.55 -5.39
C ALA A 593 2.70 41.87 -5.98
N LYS A 594 2.39 43.02 -5.35
CA LYS A 594 3.00 44.32 -5.71
C LYS A 594 4.41 44.44 -5.15
N SER A 595 4.67 43.83 -4.00
CA SER A 595 6.00 43.73 -3.39
C SER A 595 6.24 42.35 -2.77
N TRP A 596 7.51 41.95 -2.70
CA TRP A 596 7.95 40.63 -2.21
C TRP A 596 9.08 40.81 -1.19
N ASN A 597 9.04 40.03 -0.11
CA ASN A 597 10.04 40.04 0.96
C ASN A 597 10.57 38.62 1.20
N ASN A 598 11.89 38.46 1.16
CA ASN A 598 12.54 37.21 1.54
C ASN A 598 12.73 37.18 3.06
N VAL A 599 12.07 36.24 3.73
CA VAL A 599 12.05 36.11 5.19
C VAL A 599 12.89 34.95 5.72
N VAL A 600 13.62 34.22 4.86
CA VAL A 600 14.39 33.04 5.28
C VAL A 600 15.47 33.35 6.33
N ALA A 601 16.03 34.57 6.29
CA ALA A 601 17.03 35.01 7.27
C ALA A 601 16.51 35.04 8.72
N ASN A 602 15.18 35.03 8.90
CA ASN A 602 14.53 35.01 10.22
C ASN A 602 14.32 33.59 10.76
N VAL A 603 14.64 32.53 10.00
CA VAL A 603 14.48 31.13 10.43
C VAL A 603 15.69 30.72 11.27
N PRO A 604 15.53 30.47 12.58
CA PRO A 604 16.66 30.27 13.47
C PRO A 604 17.33 28.91 13.23
N GLY A 605 18.66 28.90 13.15
CA GLY A 605 19.45 27.67 13.05
C GLY A 605 19.30 26.92 11.71
N LEU A 606 18.58 27.47 10.74
CA LEU A 606 18.49 26.90 9.40
C LEU A 606 19.78 27.22 8.63
N PRO A 607 20.52 26.21 8.12
CA PRO A 607 21.71 26.50 7.36
C PRO A 607 21.37 27.11 5.98
N PRO A 608 22.25 27.94 5.39
CA PRO A 608 21.98 28.59 4.11
C PRO A 608 21.70 27.61 2.96
N ASN A 609 20.97 28.08 1.95
CA ASN A 609 20.58 27.33 0.76
C ASN A 609 19.77 26.05 1.04
N SER A 610 19.09 25.95 2.19
CA SER A 610 18.19 24.82 2.45
C SER A 610 16.97 24.93 1.55
N TRP A 611 16.70 23.90 0.74
CA TRP A 611 15.57 23.89 -0.18
C TRP A 611 14.27 24.07 0.61
N VAL A 612 13.41 25.02 0.22
CA VAL A 612 12.07 25.13 0.79
C VAL A 612 11.17 24.07 0.13
N SER A 613 11.25 22.83 0.61
CA SER A 613 10.50 21.68 0.06
C SER A 613 8.99 21.89 0.16
N TRP A 614 8.52 22.60 1.19
CA TRP A 614 7.11 22.94 1.33
C TRP A 614 6.89 24.24 2.10
N VAL A 615 5.95 25.06 1.65
CA VAL A 615 5.38 26.16 2.44
C VAL A 615 3.86 26.14 2.35
N GLN A 616 3.19 26.29 3.48
CA GLN A 616 1.73 26.33 3.56
C GLN A 616 1.26 27.49 4.43
N ALA A 617 0.46 28.39 3.87
CA ALA A 617 -0.31 29.36 4.63
C ALA A 617 -1.38 28.64 5.50
N SER A 618 -1.61 29.13 6.71
CA SER A 618 -2.56 28.50 7.63
C SER A 618 -4.00 28.57 7.13
N ASN A 619 -4.76 27.51 7.46
CA ASN A 619 -6.21 27.44 7.24
C ASN A 619 -7.01 28.32 8.21
N TYR A 620 -6.37 28.97 9.18
CA TYR A 620 -7.05 29.69 10.28
C TYR A 620 -6.63 31.15 10.44
N ASP A 621 -5.38 31.48 10.15
CA ASP A 621 -4.83 32.81 10.39
C ASP A 621 -3.91 33.27 9.24
N ALA A 622 -4.11 34.49 8.76
CA ALA A 622 -3.36 35.01 7.61
C ALA A 622 -1.87 35.27 7.93
N GLY A 623 -1.52 35.51 9.19
CA GLY A 623 -0.14 35.72 9.66
C GLY A 623 0.63 34.42 9.89
N THR A 624 -0.06 33.29 9.87
CA THR A 624 0.49 31.97 10.21
C THR A 624 0.84 31.18 8.96
N ALA A 625 2.03 30.56 8.97
CA ALA A 625 2.47 29.64 7.93
C ALA A 625 3.40 28.56 8.52
N TYR A 626 3.45 27.43 7.84
CA TYR A 626 4.34 26.30 8.14
C TYR A 626 5.30 26.11 6.97
N ALA A 627 6.56 25.81 7.27
CA ALA A 627 7.58 25.55 6.25
C ALA A 627 8.38 24.30 6.60
N ALA A 628 8.61 23.45 5.60
CA ALA A 628 9.55 22.35 5.64
C ALA A 628 10.77 22.70 4.76
N PHE A 629 11.95 22.30 5.23
CA PHE A 629 13.20 22.52 4.52
C PHE A 629 13.95 21.20 4.32
N ASP A 630 14.54 21.05 3.14
CA ASP A 630 15.25 19.86 2.73
C ASP A 630 16.73 20.19 2.45
N ARG A 631 17.61 19.35 3.02
CA ARG A 631 19.06 19.45 2.90
C ARG A 631 19.71 18.14 2.48
N HIS A 632 18.95 17.14 2.06
CA HIS A 632 19.51 15.84 1.69
C HIS A 632 20.50 15.96 0.53
N THR A 633 20.32 16.94 -0.36
CA THR A 633 21.23 17.26 -1.47
C THR A 633 22.60 17.80 -1.03
N PHE A 634 22.77 18.08 0.26
CA PHE A 634 24.05 18.41 0.92
C PHE A 634 24.56 17.28 1.83
N GLY A 635 23.90 16.12 1.83
CA GLY A 635 24.20 14.99 2.72
C GLY A 635 23.64 15.10 4.13
N ASP A 636 22.75 16.06 4.40
CA ASP A 636 22.07 16.21 5.67
C ASP A 636 20.64 15.64 5.58
N MET A 637 20.45 14.46 6.19
CA MET A 637 19.19 13.71 6.14
C MET A 637 18.23 14.07 7.27
N ALA A 638 18.54 15.09 8.08
CA ALA A 638 17.69 15.50 9.19
C ALA A 638 16.42 16.25 8.74
N PRO A 639 15.29 16.10 9.46
CA PRO A 639 14.10 16.90 9.22
C PRO A 639 14.24 18.34 9.75
N TYR A 640 13.75 19.31 8.98
CA TYR A 640 13.68 20.72 9.36
C TYR A 640 12.27 21.27 9.10
N VAL A 641 11.56 21.65 10.15
CA VAL A 641 10.17 22.12 10.08
C VAL A 641 9.94 23.27 11.04
N PHE A 642 9.33 24.35 10.56
CA PHE A 642 9.13 25.59 11.33
C PHE A 642 7.73 26.16 11.15
N ARG A 643 7.31 26.99 12.11
CA ARG A 643 6.06 27.75 12.08
C ARG A 643 6.30 29.23 12.35
N THR A 644 5.65 30.10 11.59
CA THR A 644 5.49 31.53 11.89
C THR A 644 4.05 31.83 12.29
N THR A 645 3.82 32.89 13.07
CA THR A 645 2.49 33.46 13.34
C THR A 645 2.43 34.98 13.10
N ASP A 646 3.48 35.57 12.51
CA ASP A 646 3.62 37.02 12.36
C ASP A 646 4.13 37.44 10.97
N PHE A 647 3.73 36.70 9.94
CA PHE A 647 4.15 36.91 8.55
C PHE A 647 5.66 36.72 8.33
N GLY A 648 6.27 35.76 9.04
CA GLY A 648 7.65 35.33 8.84
C GLY A 648 8.69 36.24 9.50
N LYS A 649 8.27 37.16 10.37
CA LYS A 649 9.20 37.99 11.15
C LYS A 649 9.91 37.14 12.20
N THR A 650 9.21 36.18 12.80
CA THR A 650 9.78 35.21 13.72
C THR A 650 9.33 33.79 13.39
N TRP A 651 10.21 32.83 13.62
CA TRP A 651 9.94 31.42 13.36
C TRP A 651 10.22 30.58 14.60
N THR A 652 9.25 29.71 14.92
CA THR A 652 9.36 28.70 15.96
C THR A 652 9.75 27.36 15.33
N PRO A 653 10.86 26.73 15.74
CA PRO A 653 11.19 25.38 15.30
C PRO A 653 10.14 24.38 15.82
N LEU A 654 9.60 23.56 14.92
CA LEU A 654 8.78 22.41 15.26
C LEU A 654 9.62 21.14 15.31
N VAL A 655 10.58 21.01 14.39
CA VAL A 655 11.49 19.87 14.25
C VAL A 655 12.82 20.39 13.68
N THR A 656 13.94 19.97 14.25
CA THR A 656 15.28 20.27 13.73
C THR A 656 16.19 19.06 13.88
N ALA A 657 17.40 19.11 13.31
CA ALA A 657 18.42 18.09 13.54
C ALA A 657 18.76 17.90 15.03
N GLN A 658 18.74 18.97 15.83
CA GLN A 658 19.05 18.92 17.27
C GLN A 658 17.87 18.44 18.12
N ASP A 659 16.64 18.63 17.65
CA ASP A 659 15.41 18.19 18.31
C ASP A 659 14.48 17.51 17.28
N ALA A 660 14.87 16.31 16.86
CA ALA A 660 14.16 15.55 15.83
C ALA A 660 12.83 14.95 16.32
N LYS A 661 12.60 14.90 17.65
CA LYS A 661 11.35 14.39 18.26
C LYS A 661 10.94 12.99 17.77
N GLY A 662 11.92 12.14 17.48
CA GLY A 662 11.70 10.78 16.96
C GLY A 662 11.30 10.72 15.48
N ILE A 663 11.25 11.86 14.77
CA ILE A 663 11.03 11.91 13.33
C ILE A 663 12.32 11.51 12.62
N ARG A 664 12.18 10.68 11.57
CA ARG A 664 13.28 10.21 10.74
C ARG A 664 13.06 10.63 9.29
N GLY A 665 14.16 10.93 8.61
CA GLY A 665 14.16 11.33 7.19
C GLY A 665 13.89 12.82 7.02
N TYR A 666 14.38 13.38 5.92
CA TYR A 666 14.09 14.75 5.52
C TYR A 666 12.60 14.92 5.23
N ALA A 667 12.11 16.15 5.43
CA ALA A 667 10.70 16.48 5.34
C ALA A 667 10.32 16.88 3.90
N HIS A 668 9.30 16.20 3.36
CA HIS A 668 8.74 16.51 2.04
C HIS A 668 7.60 17.53 2.15
N VAL A 669 6.67 17.30 3.09
CA VAL A 669 5.41 18.06 3.18
C VAL A 669 4.97 18.24 4.64
N ILE A 670 4.46 19.42 4.97
CA ILE A 670 3.69 19.65 6.20
C ILE A 670 2.29 20.18 5.86
N LYS A 671 1.26 19.51 6.39
CA LYS A 671 -0.14 19.87 6.17
C LYS A 671 -0.84 20.20 7.49
N GLU A 672 -1.44 21.38 7.58
CA GLU A 672 -2.38 21.73 8.64
C GLU A 672 -3.78 21.19 8.33
N ASP A 673 -4.45 20.57 9.31
CA ASP A 673 -5.83 20.14 9.17
C ASP A 673 -6.78 21.31 8.92
N ILE A 674 -7.85 21.07 8.16
CA ILE A 674 -8.81 22.09 7.72
C ILE A 674 -9.92 22.38 8.75
N ALA A 675 -10.10 21.55 9.78
CA ALA A 675 -11.15 21.73 10.80
C ALA A 675 -10.64 21.82 12.26
N LYS A 676 -9.40 21.40 12.55
CA LYS A 676 -8.77 21.47 13.86
C LYS A 676 -7.41 22.19 13.82
N PRO A 677 -7.30 23.42 14.35
CA PRO A 677 -6.01 24.08 14.54
C PRO A 677 -5.06 23.23 15.38
N GLY A 678 -3.78 23.18 15.00
CA GLY A 678 -2.74 22.43 15.69
C GLY A 678 -2.73 20.92 15.45
N LEU A 679 -3.68 20.38 14.67
CA LEU A 679 -3.56 19.04 14.10
C LEU A 679 -2.71 19.15 12.82
N LEU A 680 -1.52 18.54 12.85
CA LEU A 680 -0.53 18.63 11.78
C LEU A 680 -0.14 17.24 11.28
N PHE A 681 0.05 17.13 9.97
CA PHE A 681 0.52 15.94 9.27
C PHE A 681 1.86 16.24 8.62
N LEU A 682 2.86 15.40 8.85
CA LEU A 682 4.21 15.55 8.32
C LEU A 682 4.58 14.31 7.50
N GLY A 683 4.75 14.50 6.20
CA GLY A 683 5.28 13.49 5.28
C GLY A 683 6.80 13.60 5.19
N THR A 684 7.49 12.48 5.40
CA THR A 684 8.95 12.38 5.36
C THR A 684 9.39 11.27 4.42
N GLU A 685 10.69 11.17 4.20
CA GLU A 685 11.29 10.06 3.46
C GLU A 685 10.96 8.67 4.06
N PHE A 686 10.64 8.58 5.35
CA PHE A 686 10.37 7.31 6.05
C PHE A 686 8.98 7.25 6.70
N GLY A 687 7.99 7.90 6.09
CA GLY A 687 6.58 7.73 6.44
C GLY A 687 5.87 9.00 6.92
N LEU A 688 4.66 8.79 7.46
CA LEU A 688 3.77 9.82 7.97
C LEU A 688 3.89 9.98 9.48
N TYR A 689 3.96 11.23 9.96
CA TYR A 689 3.90 11.58 11.37
C TYR A 689 2.71 12.52 11.64
N VAL A 690 2.09 12.37 12.81
CA VAL A 690 0.92 13.17 13.22
C VAL A 690 1.22 13.87 14.54
N SER A 691 0.87 15.16 14.62
CA SER A 691 0.87 15.94 15.86
C SER A 691 -0.53 16.47 16.14
N ILE A 692 -0.98 16.36 17.40
CA ILE A 692 -2.28 16.85 17.86
C ILE A 692 -2.18 18.15 18.69
N ASP A 693 -0.98 18.69 18.86
CA ASP A 693 -0.67 19.78 19.79
C ASP A 693 0.18 20.91 19.16
N GLY A 694 0.11 21.04 17.84
CA GLY A 694 0.78 22.08 17.07
C GLY A 694 2.28 21.87 16.90
N GLY A 695 2.73 20.61 16.86
CA GLY A 695 4.11 20.21 16.62
C GLY A 695 4.97 20.07 17.88
N LYS A 696 4.37 20.07 19.08
CA LYS A 696 5.13 19.86 20.32
C LYS A 696 5.50 18.39 20.47
N ALA A 697 4.57 17.48 20.22
CA ALA A 697 4.78 16.05 20.17
C ALA A 697 4.34 15.43 18.83
N TRP A 698 5.05 14.39 18.39
CA TRP A 698 4.82 13.67 17.14
C TRP A 698 4.77 12.16 17.36
N ALA A 699 3.96 11.48 16.56
CA ALA A 699 3.88 10.02 16.52
C ALA A 699 3.89 9.54 15.07
N GLN A 700 4.69 8.52 14.78
CA GLN A 700 4.70 7.88 13.46
C GLN A 700 3.41 7.05 13.27
N PHE A 701 2.75 7.24 12.13
CA PHE A 701 1.58 6.47 11.76
C PHE A 701 1.99 5.10 11.20
N LYS A 702 1.37 4.04 11.73
CA LYS A 702 1.59 2.63 11.34
C LYS A 702 0.27 1.88 11.11
N GLY A 703 -0.84 2.61 10.91
CA GLY A 703 -2.15 2.01 10.74
C GLY A 703 -2.24 1.17 9.46
N GLY A 704 -2.92 0.03 9.50
CA GLY A 704 -3.10 -0.81 8.32
C GLY A 704 -1.81 -1.45 7.78
N ARG A 705 -0.75 -1.55 8.59
CA ARG A 705 0.61 -1.94 8.17
C ARG A 705 1.20 -0.96 7.13
N PHE A 706 0.88 0.32 7.24
CA PHE A 706 1.51 1.36 6.42
C PHE A 706 3.05 1.31 6.55
N PRO A 707 3.80 1.11 5.46
CA PRO A 707 5.24 0.90 5.50
C PRO A 707 6.02 2.21 5.71
N ALA A 708 7.33 2.10 5.98
CA ALA A 708 8.25 3.25 6.08
C ALA A 708 8.63 3.84 4.71
N VAL A 709 7.61 4.13 3.89
CA VAL A 709 7.74 4.69 2.53
C VAL A 709 7.72 6.22 2.55
N ALA A 710 8.38 6.85 1.58
CA ALA A 710 8.33 8.29 1.39
C ALA A 710 6.89 8.77 1.15
N VAL A 711 6.44 9.75 1.94
CA VAL A 711 5.15 10.43 1.78
C VAL A 711 5.43 11.84 1.26
N ARG A 712 5.18 12.05 -0.04
CA ARG A 712 5.57 13.28 -0.74
C ARG A 712 4.52 14.38 -0.72
N ASP A 713 3.24 14.01 -0.66
CA ASP A 713 2.13 14.98 -0.57
C ASP A 713 0.90 14.38 0.14
N LEU A 714 0.01 15.27 0.59
CA LEU A 714 -1.16 14.99 1.40
C LEU A 714 -2.35 15.85 0.96
N ALA A 715 -3.50 15.22 0.74
CA ALA A 715 -4.78 15.89 0.51
C ALA A 715 -5.79 15.52 1.60
N ILE A 716 -6.59 16.49 2.05
CA ILE A 716 -7.68 16.28 3.00
C ILE A 716 -8.98 16.52 2.25
N HIS A 717 -9.80 15.49 2.09
CA HIS A 717 -11.09 15.63 1.45
C HIS A 717 -12.09 16.27 2.44
N PRO A 718 -12.67 17.46 2.14
CA PRO A 718 -13.35 18.27 3.14
C PRO A 718 -14.68 17.69 3.62
N ARG A 719 -15.42 17.03 2.73
CA ARG A 719 -16.73 16.46 3.05
C ARG A 719 -16.61 15.15 3.80
N ASP A 720 -15.72 14.27 3.35
CA ASP A 720 -15.62 12.92 3.90
C ASP A 720 -14.63 12.89 5.09
N ASN A 721 -13.73 13.87 5.21
CA ASN A 721 -12.68 13.91 6.24
C ASN A 721 -11.69 12.76 6.09
N ASP A 722 -11.38 12.39 4.86
CA ASP A 722 -10.34 11.39 4.59
C ASP A 722 -9.00 12.11 4.38
N LEU A 723 -7.91 11.51 4.86
CA LEU A 723 -6.56 11.94 4.52
C LEU A 723 -6.03 11.00 3.43
N VAL A 724 -5.73 11.57 2.27
CA VAL A 724 -5.18 10.86 1.10
C VAL A 724 -3.68 11.13 1.02
N LEU A 725 -2.89 10.07 0.89
CA LEU A 725 -1.43 10.11 0.93
C LEU A 725 -0.85 9.74 -0.44
N ALA A 726 -0.07 10.64 -1.03
CA ALA A 726 0.81 10.30 -2.15
C ALA A 726 2.08 9.65 -1.59
N THR A 727 2.24 8.34 -1.82
CA THR A 727 3.50 7.67 -1.50
C THR A 727 4.34 7.50 -2.75
N HIS A 728 5.66 7.66 -2.59
CA HIS A 728 6.60 7.45 -3.67
C HIS A 728 7.09 6.00 -3.63
N GLY A 729 6.29 5.04 -4.10
CA GLY A 729 6.67 3.62 -4.21
C GLY A 729 5.66 2.62 -3.63
N ARG A 730 4.54 3.08 -3.06
CA ARG A 730 3.45 2.20 -2.55
C ARG A 730 2.06 2.68 -2.95
N GLY A 731 1.95 3.49 -4.02
CA GLY A 731 0.68 4.03 -4.52
C GLY A 731 0.01 5.04 -3.58
N ILE A 732 -1.30 5.21 -3.75
CA ILE A 732 -2.15 6.05 -2.92
C ILE A 732 -2.69 5.26 -1.74
N TRP A 733 -2.60 5.87 -0.57
CA TRP A 733 -3.24 5.37 0.65
C TRP A 733 -4.30 6.35 1.15
N ILE A 734 -5.36 5.81 1.74
CA ILE A 734 -6.44 6.61 2.33
C ILE A 734 -6.58 6.21 3.81
N VAL A 735 -6.46 7.19 4.69
CA VAL A 735 -6.94 7.09 6.08
C VAL A 735 -8.37 7.62 6.09
N ASP A 736 -9.34 6.71 6.05
CA ASP A 736 -10.75 7.08 6.06
C ASP A 736 -11.13 7.72 7.41
N ASP A 737 -11.86 8.83 7.39
CA ASP A 737 -12.36 9.57 8.56
C ASP A 737 -11.30 9.90 9.65
N ILE A 738 -10.66 11.06 9.51
CA ILE A 738 -9.70 11.61 10.48
C ILE A 738 -10.35 12.38 11.64
N THR A 739 -11.69 12.42 11.73
CA THR A 739 -12.37 13.10 12.85
C THR A 739 -11.96 12.58 14.25
N PRO A 740 -11.59 11.30 14.46
CA PRO A 740 -11.05 10.85 15.73
C PRO A 740 -9.75 11.55 16.14
N TRP A 741 -8.84 11.87 15.20
CA TRP A 741 -7.63 12.64 15.50
C TRP A 741 -7.95 14.08 15.90
N ARG A 742 -8.99 14.69 15.32
CA ARG A 742 -9.47 16.02 15.71
C ARG A 742 -10.07 16.03 17.12
N ALA A 743 -10.68 14.92 17.52
CA ALA A 743 -11.26 14.73 18.85
C ALA A 743 -10.21 14.33 19.91
N LEU A 744 -9.10 13.70 19.49
CA LEU A 744 -8.02 13.29 20.37
C LEU A 744 -7.31 14.51 20.99
N ARG A 745 -7.13 14.49 22.31
CA ARG A 745 -6.43 15.54 23.08
C ARG A 745 -5.54 14.88 24.11
N LEU A 746 -4.46 15.54 24.51
CA LEU A 746 -3.53 15.03 25.52
C LEU A 746 -4.23 14.68 26.85
N GLU A 747 -5.26 15.44 27.22
CA GLU A 747 -6.09 15.20 28.41
C GLU A 747 -6.91 13.89 28.37
N LEU A 748 -7.09 13.29 27.20
CA LEU A 748 -7.76 11.99 27.05
C LEU A 748 -6.81 10.82 27.30
N LEU A 749 -5.50 10.99 27.12
CA LEU A 749 -4.52 9.91 27.21
C LEU A 749 -4.47 9.23 28.60
N PRO A 750 -4.64 9.96 29.73
CA PRO A 750 -4.69 9.33 31.05
C PRO A 750 -5.97 8.52 31.31
N GLN A 751 -7.03 8.67 30.50
CA GLN A 751 -8.31 8.00 30.72
C GLN A 751 -8.25 6.52 30.32
N GLU A 752 -8.83 5.64 31.15
CA GLU A 752 -8.82 4.19 30.91
C GLU A 752 -9.43 3.78 29.56
N ALA A 753 -10.50 4.46 29.16
CA ALA A 753 -11.08 4.43 27.84
C ALA A 753 -11.93 5.69 27.60
N ALA A 754 -11.99 6.16 26.35
CA ALA A 754 -12.82 7.29 25.95
C ALA A 754 -13.24 7.16 24.48
N PHE A 755 -14.46 7.56 24.14
CA PHE A 755 -14.84 7.71 22.73
C PHE A 755 -14.15 8.94 22.12
N VAL A 756 -13.63 8.76 20.92
CA VAL A 756 -13.14 9.84 20.06
C VAL A 756 -14.09 9.89 18.87
N SER A 757 -14.72 11.05 18.63
CA SER A 757 -15.89 11.22 17.75
C SER A 757 -15.80 10.43 16.45
N ALA A 758 -16.93 9.90 15.98
CA ALA A 758 -17.10 9.41 14.62
C ALA A 758 -17.90 10.44 13.80
N ARG A 759 -17.61 10.56 12.50
CA ARG A 759 -18.49 11.31 11.58
C ARG A 759 -19.88 10.66 11.54
N PRO A 760 -20.96 11.40 11.21
CA PRO A 760 -22.24 10.78 10.89
C PRO A 760 -22.06 9.69 9.84
N VAL A 761 -22.54 8.49 10.13
CA VAL A 761 -22.39 7.32 9.25
C VAL A 761 -23.47 7.39 8.19
N GLN A 762 -23.10 7.09 6.96
CA GLN A 762 -24.07 6.85 5.90
C GLN A 762 -24.20 5.37 5.65
N GLN A 763 -25.43 4.87 5.59
CA GLN A 763 -25.74 3.58 5.00
C GLN A 763 -25.56 3.71 3.50
N ARG A 764 -24.37 3.34 3.01
CA ARG A 764 -24.06 3.42 1.57
C ARG A 764 -24.94 2.44 0.81
N ILE A 765 -25.30 2.81 -0.41
CA ILE A 765 -26.07 1.94 -1.31
C ILE A 765 -25.24 0.69 -1.59
N GLU A 766 -25.79 -0.49 -1.24
CA GLU A 766 -25.19 -1.78 -1.60
C GLU A 766 -25.28 -1.95 -3.12
N GLY A 767 -24.14 -2.18 -3.76
CA GLY A 767 -24.04 -2.36 -5.20
C GLY A 767 -23.13 -3.52 -5.55
N SER A 768 -23.46 -4.21 -6.64
CA SER A 768 -22.60 -5.21 -7.25
C SER A 768 -21.87 -4.59 -8.44
N GLY A 769 -20.57 -4.85 -8.55
CA GLY A 769 -19.75 -4.43 -9.67
C GLY A 769 -18.41 -5.17 -9.68
N GLY A 770 -17.58 -4.82 -10.65
CA GLY A 770 -16.32 -5.52 -10.91
C GLY A 770 -16.50 -6.67 -11.91
N TRP A 771 -15.41 -7.40 -12.14
CA TRP A 771 -15.36 -8.52 -13.07
C TRP A 771 -14.38 -9.59 -12.56
N ALA A 772 -14.55 -10.83 -13.01
CA ALA A 772 -13.63 -11.91 -12.70
C ALA A 772 -12.31 -11.72 -13.47
N ASN A 773 -11.38 -10.94 -12.90
CA ASN A 773 -10.10 -10.60 -13.52
C ASN A 773 -9.00 -11.66 -13.28
N GLY A 774 -9.28 -12.69 -12.48
CA GLY A 774 -8.27 -13.65 -12.01
C GLY A 774 -7.38 -13.09 -10.90
N ASP A 775 -6.38 -13.86 -10.49
CA ASP A 775 -5.51 -13.56 -9.35
C ASP A 775 -4.33 -12.62 -9.67
N ALA A 776 -4.03 -12.43 -10.96
CA ALA A 776 -2.89 -11.63 -11.45
C ALA A 776 -3.20 -10.13 -11.58
N VAL A 777 -4.16 -9.62 -10.80
CA VAL A 777 -4.61 -8.22 -10.84
C VAL A 777 -4.72 -7.69 -9.42
N PHE A 778 -4.25 -6.45 -9.22
CA PHE A 778 -4.46 -5.74 -7.96
C PHE A 778 -5.88 -5.17 -7.87
N ILE A 779 -6.48 -5.29 -6.68
CA ILE A 779 -7.76 -4.68 -6.34
C ILE A 779 -7.57 -3.91 -5.03
N GLY A 780 -7.72 -2.59 -5.09
CA GLY A 780 -7.68 -1.74 -3.91
C GLY A 780 -8.92 -1.89 -3.04
N ASP A 781 -8.74 -1.85 -1.73
CA ASP A 781 -9.85 -2.01 -0.79
C ASP A 781 -10.76 -0.77 -0.77
N ASN A 782 -12.06 -1.02 -0.61
CA ASN A 782 -13.05 0.01 -0.26
C ASN A 782 -13.03 0.32 1.24
N PRO A 783 -13.56 1.49 1.66
CA PRO A 783 -13.88 1.66 3.08
C PRO A 783 -14.97 0.65 3.50
N PRO A 784 -15.08 0.30 4.80
CA PRO A 784 -16.12 -0.60 5.27
C PRO A 784 -17.53 -0.08 4.98
N ASP A 785 -18.44 -0.94 4.52
CA ASP A 785 -19.90 -0.65 4.43
C ASP A 785 -20.61 -0.77 5.79
N ALA A 786 -19.90 -0.42 6.86
CA ALA A 786 -20.31 -0.59 8.24
C ALA A 786 -20.15 0.74 8.99
N ALA A 787 -20.92 0.92 10.06
CA ALA A 787 -20.66 2.01 10.97
C ALA A 787 -19.33 1.79 11.68
N VAL A 788 -18.43 2.77 11.62
CA VAL A 788 -17.12 2.70 12.25
C VAL A 788 -17.17 3.41 13.60
N ILE A 789 -16.99 2.65 14.68
CA ILE A 789 -16.94 3.15 16.05
C ILE A 789 -15.48 3.26 16.46
N THR A 790 -15.06 4.47 16.85
CA THR A 790 -13.67 4.73 17.26
C THR A 790 -13.61 5.10 18.75
N TYR A 791 -12.69 4.47 19.47
CA TYR A 791 -12.42 4.79 20.88
C TYR A 791 -10.93 4.62 21.20
N TYR A 792 -10.49 5.37 22.21
CA TYR A 792 -9.15 5.29 22.78
C TYR A 792 -9.16 4.40 24.03
N GLN A 793 -8.07 3.67 24.24
CA GLN A 793 -7.75 2.99 25.49
C GLN A 793 -6.32 3.30 25.91
N LYS A 794 -6.11 3.66 27.18
CA LYS A 794 -4.77 3.96 27.69
C LYS A 794 -3.80 2.78 27.57
N ALA A 795 -4.27 1.58 27.93
CA ALA A 795 -3.44 0.39 28.01
C ALA A 795 -4.17 -0.84 27.45
N ARG A 796 -3.39 -1.88 27.13
CA ARG A 796 -3.89 -3.18 26.68
C ARG A 796 -4.85 -3.75 27.73
N HIS A 797 -6.03 -4.17 27.32
CA HIS A 797 -7.00 -4.79 28.21
C HIS A 797 -6.66 -6.27 28.43
N LEU A 798 -6.19 -6.61 29.64
CA LEU A 798 -5.76 -7.96 30.00
C LEU A 798 -6.74 -8.70 30.93
N PHE A 799 -7.42 -7.97 31.82
CA PHE A 799 -8.26 -8.56 32.87
C PHE A 799 -9.58 -7.81 33.00
N GLY A 800 -10.63 -8.51 33.44
CA GLY A 800 -11.97 -7.96 33.63
C GLY A 800 -12.82 -7.93 32.35
N LYS A 801 -14.09 -7.56 32.50
CA LYS A 801 -15.05 -7.49 31.37
C LYS A 801 -14.76 -6.27 30.49
N LEU A 802 -14.73 -6.50 29.18
CA LEU A 802 -14.70 -5.46 28.15
C LEU A 802 -15.84 -5.77 27.17
N LYS A 803 -16.82 -4.88 27.10
CA LYS A 803 -18.05 -5.06 26.31
C LYS A 803 -18.33 -3.80 25.51
N LEU A 804 -18.66 -3.93 24.23
CA LEU A 804 -19.12 -2.82 23.39
C LEU A 804 -20.53 -3.15 22.90
N GLU A 805 -21.52 -2.36 23.31
CA GLU A 805 -22.94 -2.59 22.99
C GLU A 805 -23.47 -1.45 22.14
N VAL A 806 -24.40 -1.76 21.24
CA VAL A 806 -25.18 -0.76 20.52
C VAL A 806 -26.62 -0.85 20.98
N LEU A 807 -27.20 0.30 21.30
CA LEU A 807 -28.55 0.44 21.83
C LEU A 807 -29.38 1.34 20.92
N ASP A 808 -30.66 1.00 20.78
CA ASP A 808 -31.62 1.83 20.05
C ASP A 808 -32.10 3.04 20.89
N SER A 809 -33.07 3.78 20.34
CA SER A 809 -33.66 4.95 20.99
C SER A 809 -34.50 4.62 22.23
N SER A 810 -34.91 3.36 22.42
CA SER A 810 -35.62 2.88 23.61
C SER A 810 -34.68 2.44 24.74
N GLY A 811 -33.38 2.31 24.45
CA GLY A 811 -32.37 1.78 25.36
C GLY A 811 -32.25 0.26 25.34
N GLN A 812 -32.82 -0.41 24.34
CA GLN A 812 -32.63 -1.85 24.14
C GLN A 812 -31.32 -2.11 23.40
N VAL A 813 -30.55 -3.11 23.87
CA VAL A 813 -29.34 -3.57 23.16
C VAL A 813 -29.76 -4.26 21.87
N VAL A 814 -29.34 -3.70 20.74
CA VAL A 814 -29.58 -4.26 19.40
C VAL A 814 -28.41 -5.09 18.90
N ASP A 815 -27.19 -4.83 19.39
CA ASP A 815 -26.00 -5.62 19.05
C ASP A 815 -24.91 -5.55 20.13
N GLU A 816 -24.04 -6.56 20.16
CA GLU A 816 -22.86 -6.64 21.01
C GLU A 816 -21.62 -6.92 20.12
N LEU A 817 -20.67 -5.99 20.14
CA LEU A 817 -19.53 -5.97 19.24
C LEU A 817 -18.25 -6.44 19.95
N PRO A 818 -17.35 -7.14 19.25
CA PRO A 818 -16.07 -7.55 19.81
C PRO A 818 -15.16 -6.33 20.00
N ALA A 819 -15.04 -5.87 21.24
CA ALA A 819 -14.15 -4.78 21.58
C ALA A 819 -12.67 -5.21 21.45
N SER A 820 -11.88 -4.44 20.69
CA SER A 820 -10.42 -4.59 20.64
C SER A 820 -9.79 -4.41 22.02
N LYS A 821 -8.79 -5.23 22.32
CA LYS A 821 -8.01 -5.17 23.57
C LYS A 821 -6.75 -4.32 23.44
N ARG A 822 -6.46 -3.75 22.26
CA ARG A 822 -5.19 -3.04 21.98
C ARG A 822 -5.13 -1.68 22.69
N PRO A 823 -3.94 -1.25 23.15
CA PRO A 823 -3.74 0.12 23.64
C PRO A 823 -3.86 1.12 22.48
N GLY A 824 -4.13 2.37 22.84
CA GLY A 824 -4.30 3.46 21.90
C GLY A 824 -5.67 3.48 21.24
N MET A 825 -5.73 3.97 20.01
CA MET A 825 -6.98 4.08 19.27
C MET A 825 -7.40 2.73 18.70
N ASN A 826 -8.71 2.48 18.67
CA ASN A 826 -9.33 1.25 18.22
C ASN A 826 -10.54 1.57 17.34
N ARG A 827 -10.66 0.88 16.21
CA ARG A 827 -11.85 0.89 15.35
C ARG A 827 -12.56 -0.45 15.42
N VAL A 828 -13.88 -0.38 15.60
CA VAL A 828 -14.76 -1.55 15.55
C VAL A 828 -15.89 -1.23 14.58
N THR A 829 -16.19 -2.15 13.68
CA THR A 829 -17.26 -2.01 12.70
C THR A 829 -18.55 -2.61 13.23
N TRP A 830 -19.67 -1.96 12.93
CA TRP A 830 -21.02 -2.47 13.17
C TRP A 830 -21.76 -2.58 11.84
N SER A 831 -22.25 -3.77 11.51
CA SER A 831 -22.95 -4.06 10.25
C SER A 831 -24.26 -3.29 10.08
N MET A 832 -24.77 -2.68 11.17
CA MET A 832 -26.06 -1.99 11.20
C MET A 832 -27.22 -2.90 10.79
N ARG A 833 -27.16 -4.20 11.09
CA ARG A 833 -28.20 -5.19 10.76
C ARG A 833 -28.84 -5.74 12.02
N ALA A 834 -30.14 -6.04 11.92
CA ALA A 834 -30.80 -6.87 12.92
C ALA A 834 -30.26 -8.32 12.85
N LYS A 835 -30.59 -9.14 13.84
CA LYS A 835 -30.29 -10.57 13.80
C LYS A 835 -31.05 -11.26 12.64
N PRO A 836 -30.44 -12.26 11.98
CA PRO A 836 -31.12 -13.03 10.94
C PRO A 836 -32.40 -13.71 11.47
N PRO A 837 -33.37 -14.03 10.58
CA PRO A 837 -34.49 -14.92 10.91
C PRO A 837 -34.01 -16.29 11.39
N ARG A 838 -34.86 -16.98 12.16
CA ARG A 838 -34.71 -18.43 12.31
C ARG A 838 -35.31 -19.09 11.07
N VAL A 839 -34.53 -19.89 10.35
CA VAL A 839 -34.98 -20.53 9.11
C VAL A 839 -35.21 -22.04 9.34
N PRO A 840 -36.31 -22.63 8.82
CA PRO A 840 -36.52 -24.07 8.89
C PRO A 840 -35.39 -24.87 8.23
N PRO A 841 -34.91 -25.98 8.84
CA PRO A 841 -33.94 -26.86 8.21
C PRO A 841 -34.50 -27.51 6.93
N ALA A 842 -33.72 -27.47 5.85
CA ALA A 842 -34.10 -27.97 4.53
C ALA A 842 -32.88 -28.64 3.84
N ALA A 843 -33.13 -29.36 2.74
CA ALA A 843 -32.06 -29.93 1.92
C ALA A 843 -31.22 -28.86 1.17
N GLN A 844 -31.65 -27.59 1.19
CA GLN A 844 -31.00 -26.48 0.52
C GLN A 844 -30.84 -25.26 1.45
N VAL A 845 -29.84 -24.43 1.17
CA VAL A 845 -29.55 -23.21 1.94
C VAL A 845 -30.48 -22.07 1.50
N ALA A 846 -31.06 -21.35 2.47
CA ALA A 846 -31.77 -20.09 2.26
C ALA A 846 -30.73 -18.97 2.33
N PHE A 847 -30.22 -18.57 1.18
CA PHE A 847 -29.09 -17.64 1.09
C PHE A 847 -29.43 -16.24 1.58
N ASN A 848 -30.70 -15.83 1.55
CA ASN A 848 -31.10 -14.50 2.01
C ASN A 848 -31.37 -14.50 3.53
N GLY A 849 -31.91 -15.60 4.05
CA GLY A 849 -32.19 -15.80 5.48
C GLY A 849 -30.96 -15.84 6.39
N ILE A 850 -29.74 -15.96 5.85
CA ILE A 850 -28.50 -15.91 6.65
C ILE A 850 -28.17 -14.50 7.19
N ARG A 851 -28.85 -13.46 6.70
CA ARG A 851 -28.63 -12.06 7.14
C ARG A 851 -29.93 -11.39 7.60
N GLY A 852 -29.83 -10.54 8.62
CA GLY A 852 -30.94 -9.68 9.01
C GLY A 852 -31.04 -8.42 8.16
N PRO A 853 -32.21 -7.73 8.17
CA PRO A 853 -32.36 -6.47 7.47
C PRO A 853 -31.46 -5.38 8.08
N ARG A 854 -30.95 -4.47 7.24
CA ARG A 854 -30.27 -3.26 7.75
C ARG A 854 -31.28 -2.43 8.56
N LEU A 855 -30.87 -1.99 9.73
CA LEU A 855 -31.64 -1.17 10.65
C LEU A 855 -31.96 0.19 10.02
N VAL A 856 -33.03 0.83 10.49
CA VAL A 856 -33.49 2.12 9.97
C VAL A 856 -32.51 3.25 10.36
N PRO A 857 -32.27 4.24 9.49
CA PRO A 857 -31.57 5.47 9.86
C PRO A 857 -32.12 6.09 11.15
N GLY A 858 -31.23 6.69 11.95
CA GLY A 858 -31.57 7.23 13.25
C GLY A 858 -30.37 7.41 14.16
N VAL A 859 -30.63 7.72 15.43
CA VAL A 859 -29.61 7.91 16.46
C VAL A 859 -29.56 6.69 17.36
N TYR A 860 -28.40 6.05 17.42
CA TYR A 860 -28.09 4.93 18.29
C TYR A 860 -27.16 5.36 19.41
N THR A 861 -27.15 4.61 20.50
CA THR A 861 -26.21 4.79 21.61
C THR A 861 -25.19 3.67 21.58
N VAL A 862 -23.91 3.99 21.61
CA VAL A 862 -22.84 3.00 21.75
C VAL A 862 -22.32 3.06 23.18
N ARG A 863 -22.34 1.92 23.87
CA ARG A 863 -21.87 1.79 25.26
C ARG A 863 -20.62 0.92 25.33
N LEU A 864 -19.52 1.49 25.81
CA LEU A 864 -18.31 0.75 26.15
C LEU A 864 -18.28 0.52 27.67
N THR A 865 -18.32 -0.75 28.09
CA THR A 865 -18.17 -1.16 29.48
C THR A 865 -16.81 -1.78 29.69
N LYS A 866 -15.94 -1.14 30.48
CA LYS A 866 -14.60 -1.64 30.85
C LYS A 866 -14.48 -1.68 32.36
N ASN A 867 -14.18 -2.86 32.92
CA ASN A 867 -14.05 -3.08 34.37
C ASN A 867 -15.26 -2.58 35.17
N GLY A 868 -16.47 -2.79 34.66
CA GLY A 868 -17.72 -2.38 35.29
C GLY A 868 -18.09 -0.90 35.12
N LYS A 869 -17.21 -0.07 34.53
CA LYS A 869 -17.50 1.33 34.21
C LYS A 869 -18.01 1.45 32.78
N ALA A 870 -19.22 1.98 32.62
CA ALA A 870 -19.81 2.27 31.32
C ALA A 870 -19.49 3.71 30.87
N THR A 871 -19.15 3.87 29.61
CA THR A 871 -19.06 5.16 28.91
C THR A 871 -19.93 5.06 27.66
N GLU A 872 -20.64 6.11 27.30
CA GLU A 872 -21.57 6.11 26.15
C GLU A 872 -21.23 7.22 25.16
N THR A 873 -21.56 6.99 23.90
CA THR A 873 -21.57 8.02 22.84
C THR A 873 -22.80 7.83 21.94
N LYS A 874 -23.14 8.86 21.16
CA LYS A 874 -24.19 8.80 20.14
C LYS A 874 -23.59 8.52 18.77
N LEU A 875 -24.25 7.65 18.01
CA LEU A 875 -23.91 7.31 16.64
C LEU A 875 -25.12 7.65 15.76
N THR A 876 -24.95 8.61 14.85
CA THR A 876 -26.00 8.99 13.90
C THR A 876 -25.80 8.21 12.61
N ILE A 877 -26.84 7.50 12.17
CA ILE A 877 -26.91 6.79 10.90
C ILE A 877 -27.88 7.52 10.00
N GLY A 878 -27.42 7.95 8.82
CA GLY A 878 -28.24 8.56 7.78
C GLY A 878 -28.24 7.75 6.49
N LEU A 879 -29.08 8.17 5.54
CA LEU A 879 -29.08 7.64 4.19
C LEU A 879 -27.80 8.02 3.41
N ASP A 880 -27.47 7.22 2.39
CA ASP A 880 -26.53 7.62 1.36
C ASP A 880 -26.96 8.95 0.72
N ARG A 881 -26.04 9.91 0.51
CA ARG A 881 -26.35 11.20 -0.15
C ARG A 881 -26.94 11.04 -1.55
N ARG A 882 -26.68 9.90 -2.20
CA ARG A 882 -27.14 9.57 -3.55
C ARG A 882 -28.51 8.89 -3.56
N ALA A 883 -29.05 8.54 -2.40
CA ALA A 883 -30.34 7.86 -2.30
C ALA A 883 -31.46 8.73 -2.90
N LYS A 884 -32.32 8.09 -3.71
CA LYS A 884 -33.51 8.71 -4.30
C LYS A 884 -34.81 8.34 -3.56
N PHE A 885 -34.69 7.73 -2.39
CA PHE A 885 -35.78 7.31 -1.51
C PHE A 885 -35.66 8.01 -0.15
N SER A 886 -36.79 8.13 0.56
CA SER A 886 -36.87 8.82 1.86
C SER A 886 -36.60 7.88 3.04
N GLU A 887 -36.39 8.43 4.24
CA GLU A 887 -36.32 7.64 5.48
C GLU A 887 -37.65 6.91 5.76
N ALA A 888 -38.78 7.48 5.33
CA ALA A 888 -40.09 6.83 5.43
C ALA A 888 -40.19 5.60 4.52
N ASP A 889 -39.68 5.70 3.29
CA ASP A 889 -39.57 4.57 2.37
C ASP A 889 -38.66 3.48 2.95
N ARG A 890 -37.53 3.89 3.52
CA ARG A 890 -36.58 2.98 4.18
C ARG A 890 -37.21 2.25 5.36
N LYS A 891 -38.03 2.96 6.16
CA LYS A 891 -38.80 2.37 7.24
C LYS A 891 -39.84 1.38 6.70
N ALA A 892 -40.57 1.73 5.64
CA ALA A 892 -41.55 0.83 5.03
C ALA A 892 -40.89 -0.47 4.51
N GLN A 893 -39.69 -0.36 3.94
CA GLN A 893 -38.88 -1.52 3.54
C GLN A 893 -38.49 -2.39 4.73
N PHE A 894 -37.97 -1.78 5.79
CA PHE A 894 -37.59 -2.50 7.00
C PHE A 894 -38.79 -3.23 7.62
N ASP A 895 -39.93 -2.55 7.74
CA ASP A 895 -41.16 -3.12 8.28
C ASP A 895 -41.65 -4.30 7.43
N ALA A 896 -41.54 -4.23 6.08
CA ALA A 896 -41.85 -5.34 5.19
C ALA A 896 -40.88 -6.52 5.35
N ALA A 897 -39.57 -6.27 5.43
CA ALA A 897 -38.57 -7.30 5.67
C ALA A 897 -38.78 -7.99 7.03
N MET A 898 -39.17 -7.23 8.06
CA MET A 898 -39.50 -7.77 9.38
C MET A 898 -40.75 -8.66 9.38
N LYS A 899 -41.75 -8.37 8.52
CA LYS A 899 -42.89 -9.28 8.31
C LYS A 899 -42.45 -10.61 7.69
N VAL A 900 -41.55 -10.58 6.70
CA VAL A 900 -41.01 -11.81 6.09
C VAL A 900 -40.11 -12.58 7.07
N ARG A 901 -39.34 -11.88 7.89
CA ARG A 901 -38.61 -12.49 9.01
C ARG A 901 -39.55 -13.21 9.98
N ALA A 902 -40.69 -12.60 10.32
CA ALA A 902 -41.70 -13.24 11.15
C ALA A 902 -42.30 -14.49 10.48
N LEU A 903 -42.48 -14.49 9.15
CA LEU A 903 -42.89 -15.69 8.41
C LEU A 903 -41.89 -16.83 8.55
N PHE A 904 -40.58 -16.57 8.42
CA PHE A 904 -39.56 -17.59 8.69
C PHE A 904 -39.62 -18.13 10.13
N ASP A 905 -39.82 -17.25 11.11
CA ASP A 905 -39.95 -17.63 12.52
C ASP A 905 -41.22 -18.50 12.73
N GLU A 906 -42.34 -18.18 12.06
CA GLU A 906 -43.59 -18.95 12.05
C GLU A 906 -43.43 -20.31 11.35
N GLU A 907 -42.78 -20.37 10.19
CA GLU A 907 -42.44 -21.61 9.47
C GLU A 907 -41.57 -22.51 10.37
N SER A 908 -40.58 -21.94 11.05
CA SER A 908 -39.69 -22.69 11.94
C SER A 908 -40.45 -23.23 13.15
N ALA A 909 -41.34 -22.43 13.72
CA ALA A 909 -42.20 -22.85 14.83
C ALA A 909 -43.17 -23.97 14.44
N LEU A 910 -43.65 -24.01 13.18
CA LEU A 910 -44.45 -25.12 12.65
C LEU A 910 -43.60 -26.36 12.33
N MET A 911 -42.37 -26.15 11.86
CA MET A 911 -41.45 -27.24 11.51
C MET A 911 -41.00 -28.04 12.74
N ASP A 912 -40.80 -27.38 13.89
CA ASP A 912 -40.39 -28.01 15.15
C ASP A 912 -41.29 -29.20 15.57
N PRO A 913 -42.61 -29.04 15.74
CA PRO A 913 -43.50 -30.14 16.09
C PRO A 913 -43.66 -31.16 14.97
N ILE A 914 -43.56 -30.77 13.69
CA ILE A 914 -43.55 -31.71 12.56
C ILE A 914 -42.37 -32.66 12.68
N VAL A 915 -41.15 -32.14 12.84
CA VAL A 915 -39.92 -32.94 12.96
C VAL A 915 -39.96 -33.83 14.20
N ALA A 916 -40.44 -33.29 15.33
CA ALA A 916 -40.58 -34.06 16.57
C ALA A 916 -41.55 -35.24 16.42
N LEU A 917 -42.71 -35.02 15.78
CA LEU A 917 -43.68 -36.09 15.53
C LEU A 917 -43.11 -37.17 14.61
N ARG A 918 -42.42 -36.77 13.54
CA ARG A 918 -41.76 -37.71 12.62
C ARG A 918 -40.68 -38.54 13.30
N GLY A 919 -39.84 -37.94 14.15
CA GLY A 919 -38.87 -38.68 14.94
C GLY A 919 -39.52 -39.69 15.89
N ALA A 920 -40.67 -39.35 16.49
CA ALA A 920 -41.43 -40.29 17.31
C ALA A 920 -42.06 -41.43 16.48
N LEU A 921 -42.56 -41.13 15.28
CA LEU A 921 -43.11 -42.10 14.35
C LEU A 921 -42.02 -43.06 13.84
N GLU A 922 -40.85 -42.56 13.48
CA GLU A 922 -39.71 -43.37 13.05
C GLU A 922 -39.25 -44.33 14.16
N LYS A 923 -39.12 -43.81 15.40
CA LYS A 923 -38.77 -44.63 16.57
C LYS A 923 -39.80 -45.72 16.84
N THR A 924 -41.09 -45.38 16.74
CA THR A 924 -42.19 -46.34 16.94
C THR A 924 -42.22 -47.38 15.83
N GLY A 925 -42.11 -46.96 14.57
CA GLY A 925 -42.10 -47.85 13.41
C GLY A 925 -40.90 -48.79 13.39
N SER A 926 -39.73 -48.34 13.83
CA SER A 926 -38.52 -49.16 13.91
C SER A 926 -38.56 -50.20 15.03
N ALA A 927 -39.37 -49.97 16.08
CA ALA A 927 -39.58 -50.92 17.16
C ALA A 927 -40.58 -52.04 16.81
N LEU A 928 -41.32 -51.91 15.70
CA LEU A 928 -42.31 -52.88 15.24
C LEU A 928 -41.69 -53.92 14.29
N PRO A 929 -42.06 -55.22 14.40
CA PRO A 929 -41.63 -56.25 13.46
C PRO A 929 -42.06 -55.94 12.01
N GLU A 930 -41.25 -56.34 11.02
CA GLU A 930 -41.56 -56.22 9.58
C GLU A 930 -42.94 -56.78 9.19
N SER A 931 -43.38 -57.84 9.86
CA SER A 931 -44.66 -58.51 9.61
C SER A 931 -45.86 -57.87 10.32
N ASP A 932 -45.66 -56.86 11.17
CA ASP A 932 -46.76 -56.22 11.90
C ASP A 932 -47.51 -55.20 11.02
N PRO A 933 -48.82 -55.36 10.77
CA PRO A 933 -49.63 -54.39 10.03
C PRO A 933 -49.59 -52.97 10.61
N LEU A 934 -49.30 -52.82 11.91
CA LEU A 934 -49.10 -51.51 12.53
C LEU A 934 -47.89 -50.76 11.98
N LYS A 935 -46.83 -51.46 11.55
CA LYS A 935 -45.65 -50.81 10.96
C LYS A 935 -46.02 -50.05 9.70
N LYS A 936 -46.88 -50.63 8.86
CA LYS A 936 -47.45 -49.94 7.68
C LYS A 936 -48.33 -48.77 8.09
N THR A 937 -49.17 -48.93 9.11
CA THR A 937 -50.06 -47.86 9.59
C THR A 937 -49.28 -46.64 10.12
N VAL A 938 -48.18 -46.88 10.86
CA VAL A 938 -47.26 -45.84 11.33
C VAL A 938 -46.55 -45.16 10.15
N SER A 939 -46.07 -45.94 9.17
CA SER A 939 -45.40 -45.43 7.96
C SER A 939 -46.34 -44.59 7.08
N ASP A 940 -47.60 -45.02 6.91
CA ASP A 940 -48.61 -44.30 6.14
C ASP A 940 -48.96 -42.96 6.82
N PHE A 941 -49.00 -42.92 8.16
CA PHE A 941 -49.18 -41.67 8.89
C PHE A 941 -47.94 -40.77 8.82
N ASP A 942 -46.72 -41.31 8.97
CA ASP A 942 -45.49 -40.52 8.77
C ASP A 942 -45.43 -39.94 7.35
N SER A 943 -45.90 -40.68 6.34
CA SER A 943 -45.98 -40.18 4.96
C SER A 943 -46.93 -38.99 4.81
N LYS A 944 -48.03 -38.93 5.55
CA LYS A 944 -48.91 -37.75 5.60
C LYS A 944 -48.22 -36.56 6.27
N VAL A 945 -47.52 -36.79 7.39
CA VAL A 945 -46.76 -35.75 8.08
C VAL A 945 -45.59 -35.26 7.21
N ASP A 946 -44.94 -36.14 6.46
CA ASP A 946 -43.89 -35.79 5.49
C ASP A 946 -44.45 -35.02 4.29
N ALA A 947 -45.69 -35.29 3.86
CA ALA A 947 -46.35 -34.52 2.81
C ALA A 947 -46.54 -33.05 3.24
N VAL A 948 -46.96 -32.80 4.48
CA VAL A 948 -47.00 -31.45 5.07
C VAL A 948 -45.60 -30.84 5.12
N ARG A 949 -44.60 -31.58 5.63
CA ARG A 949 -43.20 -31.12 5.65
C ARG A 949 -42.73 -30.65 4.27
N LYS A 950 -43.03 -31.43 3.24
CA LYS A 950 -42.64 -31.17 1.85
C LYS A 950 -43.31 -29.93 1.25
N GLN A 951 -44.37 -29.39 1.85
CA GLN A 951 -44.96 -28.11 1.43
C GLN A 951 -44.18 -26.91 2.01
N ILE A 952 -43.52 -27.09 3.16
CA ILE A 952 -42.77 -26.03 3.83
C ILE A 952 -41.36 -25.94 3.27
N VAL A 953 -40.63 -27.06 3.20
CA VAL A 953 -39.20 -27.08 2.88
C VAL A 953 -38.84 -28.00 1.73
N ALA A 954 -37.82 -27.60 0.96
CA ALA A 954 -37.16 -28.50 0.01
C ALA A 954 -36.58 -29.74 0.71
N THR A 955 -36.85 -30.92 0.13
CA THR A 955 -36.40 -32.22 0.66
C THR A 955 -35.32 -32.88 -0.20
N LYS A 956 -35.08 -32.34 -1.40
CA LYS A 956 -34.03 -32.80 -2.30
C LYS A 956 -33.00 -31.70 -2.53
N GLU A 957 -31.75 -32.14 -2.60
CA GLU A 957 -30.65 -31.27 -2.98
C GLU A 957 -30.70 -31.00 -4.50
N GLY A 958 -30.65 -29.73 -4.86
CA GLY A 958 -30.58 -29.28 -6.26
C GLY A 958 -29.92 -27.91 -6.44
N GLY A 959 -29.44 -27.31 -5.33
CA GLY A 959 -28.85 -25.98 -5.32
C GLY A 959 -29.75 -24.92 -5.97
N ALA A 960 -29.13 -23.84 -6.45
CA ALA A 960 -29.84 -22.70 -7.05
C ALA A 960 -30.50 -22.98 -8.41
N ILE A 961 -30.36 -24.18 -9.00
CA ILE A 961 -30.77 -24.45 -10.39
C ILE A 961 -31.81 -25.57 -10.48
N THR A 962 -31.60 -26.70 -9.81
CA THR A 962 -32.51 -27.87 -9.88
C THR A 962 -33.25 -28.12 -8.57
N GLY A 963 -33.15 -27.18 -7.64
CA GLY A 963 -33.76 -27.26 -6.33
C GLY A 963 -35.29 -27.25 -6.36
N GLU A 964 -35.91 -27.97 -5.42
CA GLU A 964 -37.34 -27.82 -5.15
C GLU A 964 -37.62 -26.43 -4.59
N GLU A 965 -38.62 -25.74 -5.14
CA GLU A 965 -39.17 -24.51 -4.54
C GLU A 965 -40.38 -24.87 -3.69
N ARG A 966 -40.35 -24.49 -2.41
CA ARG A 966 -41.44 -24.61 -1.44
C ARG A 966 -41.64 -23.27 -0.73
N LEU A 967 -42.57 -23.25 0.22
CA LEU A 967 -42.93 -22.04 0.95
C LEU A 967 -41.69 -21.31 1.51
N ARG A 968 -40.78 -22.04 2.16
CA ARG A 968 -39.53 -21.49 2.72
C ARG A 968 -38.62 -20.89 1.65
N GLU A 969 -38.51 -21.51 0.48
CA GLU A 969 -37.72 -20.98 -0.65
C GLU A 969 -38.36 -19.72 -1.25
N HIS A 970 -39.70 -19.67 -1.36
CA HIS A 970 -40.41 -18.47 -1.79
C HIS A 970 -40.28 -17.32 -0.77
N THR A 971 -40.35 -17.63 0.52
CA THR A 971 -40.08 -16.70 1.62
C THR A 971 -38.64 -16.16 1.51
N ASP A 972 -37.64 -17.00 1.22
CA ASP A 972 -36.25 -16.58 1.02
C ASP A 972 -36.06 -15.68 -0.22
N GLN A 973 -36.68 -16.03 -1.34
CA GLN A 973 -36.65 -15.23 -2.57
C GLN A 973 -37.27 -13.84 -2.35
N LEU A 974 -38.45 -13.78 -1.72
CA LEU A 974 -39.11 -12.50 -1.38
C LEU A 974 -38.27 -11.67 -0.41
N TYR A 975 -37.69 -12.31 0.61
CA TYR A 975 -36.81 -11.66 1.56
C TYR A 975 -35.59 -11.05 0.85
N GLY A 976 -34.92 -11.81 -0.02
CA GLY A 976 -33.83 -11.33 -0.85
C GLY A 976 -34.21 -10.13 -1.72
N ALA A 977 -35.38 -10.19 -2.37
CA ALA A 977 -35.89 -9.12 -3.20
C ALA A 977 -36.22 -7.84 -2.41
N LEU A 978 -36.65 -7.96 -1.15
CA LEU A 978 -36.80 -6.82 -0.26
C LEU A 978 -35.43 -6.27 0.15
N LEU A 979 -34.47 -7.13 0.51
CA LEU A 979 -33.16 -6.70 1.01
C LEU A 979 -32.23 -6.13 -0.08
N SER A 980 -32.50 -6.38 -1.36
CA SER A 980 -31.68 -5.87 -2.48
C SER A 980 -31.99 -4.43 -2.87
N TYR A 981 -33.09 -3.85 -2.38
CA TYR A 981 -33.46 -2.46 -2.62
C TYR A 981 -34.07 -1.82 -1.37
N GLU A 982 -33.53 -0.68 -0.97
CA GLU A 982 -33.86 -0.05 0.32
C GLU A 982 -34.92 1.05 0.24
N GLY A 983 -35.43 1.35 -0.95
CA GLY A 983 -36.58 2.22 -1.12
C GLY A 983 -37.91 1.50 -0.82
N LYS A 984 -39.02 2.18 -1.11
CA LYS A 984 -40.37 1.68 -0.83
C LYS A 984 -40.58 0.30 -1.49
N PRO A 985 -41.07 -0.72 -0.74
CA PRO A 985 -41.45 -1.99 -1.33
C PRO A 985 -42.48 -1.84 -2.44
N GLY A 986 -42.39 -2.66 -3.47
CA GLY A 986 -43.43 -2.74 -4.49
C GLY A 986 -44.73 -3.28 -3.89
N ASP A 987 -45.88 -2.79 -4.37
CA ASP A 987 -47.18 -3.24 -3.88
C ASP A 987 -47.37 -4.76 -4.05
N TYR A 988 -46.79 -5.33 -5.11
CA TYR A 988 -46.78 -6.78 -5.36
C TYR A 988 -46.00 -7.56 -4.29
N GLN A 989 -44.89 -7.01 -3.76
CA GLN A 989 -44.12 -7.65 -2.71
C GLN A 989 -44.95 -7.71 -1.42
N LEU A 990 -45.62 -6.61 -1.07
CA LEU A 990 -46.50 -6.56 0.11
C LEU A 990 -47.67 -7.55 -0.01
N ALA A 991 -48.32 -7.60 -1.17
CA ALA A 991 -49.37 -8.58 -1.43
C ALA A 991 -48.85 -10.03 -1.36
N TYR A 992 -47.60 -10.28 -1.79
CA TYR A 992 -47.01 -11.61 -1.74
C TYR A 992 -46.65 -12.05 -0.32
N ILE A 993 -46.28 -11.14 0.58
CA ILE A 993 -46.16 -11.44 2.02
C ILE A 993 -47.49 -12.00 2.55
N ASP A 994 -48.61 -11.34 2.22
CA ASP A 994 -49.94 -11.76 2.68
C ASP A 994 -50.36 -13.11 2.06
N ALA A 995 -49.94 -13.40 0.82
CA ALA A 995 -50.18 -14.69 0.17
C ALA A 995 -49.41 -15.82 0.87
N LEU A 996 -48.09 -15.67 1.07
CA LEU A 996 -47.26 -16.66 1.77
C LEU A 996 -47.75 -16.90 3.19
N LYS A 997 -48.24 -15.85 3.88
CA LYS A 997 -48.86 -15.99 5.20
C LYS A 997 -50.10 -16.87 5.19
N ARG A 998 -50.95 -16.75 4.15
CA ARG A 998 -52.15 -17.58 4.00
C ARG A 998 -51.78 -19.02 3.67
N GLU A 999 -50.82 -19.22 2.78
CA GLU A 999 -50.31 -20.55 2.46
C GLU A 999 -49.74 -21.25 3.71
N LEU A 1000 -48.96 -20.54 4.54
CA LEU A 1000 -48.48 -21.07 5.81
C LEU A 1000 -49.61 -21.46 6.77
N ALA A 1001 -50.66 -20.64 6.83
CA ALA A 1001 -51.83 -20.91 7.67
C ALA A 1001 -52.58 -22.15 7.21
N ASP A 1002 -52.72 -22.37 5.89
CA ASP A 1002 -53.33 -23.56 5.31
C ASP A 1002 -52.53 -24.82 5.67
N VAL A 1003 -51.20 -24.79 5.52
CA VAL A 1003 -50.30 -25.89 5.91
C VAL A 1003 -50.36 -26.16 7.43
N SER A 1004 -50.41 -25.11 8.24
CA SER A 1004 -50.55 -25.23 9.70
C SER A 1004 -51.88 -25.88 10.09
N ASN A 1005 -52.98 -25.53 9.42
CA ASN A 1005 -54.30 -26.12 9.65
C ASN A 1005 -54.33 -27.60 9.24
N GLU A 1006 -53.68 -27.96 8.12
CA GLU A 1006 -53.54 -29.35 7.69
C GLU A 1006 -52.79 -30.18 8.75
N PHE A 1007 -51.65 -29.69 9.25
CA PHE A 1007 -50.89 -30.36 10.31
C PHE A 1007 -51.71 -30.51 11.61
N ALA A 1008 -52.38 -29.44 12.04
CA ALA A 1008 -53.25 -29.47 13.21
C ALA A 1008 -54.36 -30.51 13.07
N GLY A 1009 -54.92 -30.68 11.86
CA GLY A 1009 -55.88 -31.73 11.54
C GLY A 1009 -55.30 -33.14 11.70
N LEU A 1010 -54.07 -33.37 11.22
CA LEU A 1010 -53.38 -34.66 11.40
C LEU A 1010 -53.15 -34.98 12.89
N VAL A 1011 -52.75 -34.00 13.69
CA VAL A 1011 -52.51 -34.18 15.14
C VAL A 1011 -53.82 -34.36 15.91
N ALA A 1012 -54.87 -33.60 15.59
CA ALA A 1012 -56.13 -33.64 16.35
C ALA A 1012 -57.00 -34.86 16.03
N LYS A 1013 -56.89 -35.42 14.82
CA LYS A 1013 -57.78 -36.49 14.35
C LYS A 1013 -57.06 -37.80 14.06
N ASP A 1014 -55.98 -37.75 13.30
CA ASP A 1014 -55.31 -38.96 12.79
C ASP A 1014 -54.36 -39.56 13.83
N LEU A 1015 -53.64 -38.74 14.60
CA LEU A 1015 -52.74 -39.22 15.66
C LEU A 1015 -53.48 -39.97 16.80
N PRO A 1016 -54.65 -39.52 17.31
CA PRO A 1016 -55.44 -40.30 18.25
C PRO A 1016 -55.87 -41.66 17.68
N ALA A 1017 -56.29 -41.70 16.42
CA ALA A 1017 -56.67 -42.96 15.77
C ALA A 1017 -55.48 -43.93 15.65
N LEU A 1018 -54.28 -43.42 15.34
CA LEU A 1018 -53.05 -44.22 15.37
C LEU A 1018 -52.73 -44.72 16.78
N ASN A 1019 -52.88 -43.87 17.80
CA ASN A 1019 -52.65 -44.23 19.19
C ASN A 1019 -53.62 -45.31 19.70
N ASP A 1020 -54.89 -45.28 19.28
CA ASP A 1020 -55.85 -46.34 19.59
C ASP A 1020 -55.42 -47.67 18.96
N ALA A 1021 -54.90 -47.66 17.73
CA ALA A 1021 -54.37 -48.84 17.07
C ALA A 1021 -53.10 -49.40 17.76
N LEU A 1022 -52.16 -48.52 18.17
CA LEU A 1022 -50.97 -48.89 18.93
C LEU A 1022 -51.35 -49.51 20.29
N LYS A 1023 -52.27 -48.87 21.02
CA LYS A 1023 -52.76 -49.34 22.32
C LYS A 1023 -53.47 -50.69 22.21
N GLY A 1024 -54.24 -50.91 21.15
CA GLY A 1024 -54.92 -52.17 20.86
C GLY A 1024 -53.97 -53.37 20.65
N LYS A 1025 -52.67 -53.13 20.41
CA LYS A 1025 -51.62 -54.15 20.27
C LYS A 1025 -50.60 -54.12 21.41
N GLY A 1026 -50.89 -53.40 22.50
CA GLY A 1026 -50.00 -53.30 23.66
C GLY A 1026 -48.72 -52.49 23.41
N GLN A 1027 -48.69 -51.68 22.35
CA GLN A 1027 -47.55 -50.81 22.02
C GLN A 1027 -47.67 -49.45 22.73
N PRO A 1028 -46.55 -48.77 23.01
CA PRO A 1028 -46.57 -47.41 23.57
C PRO A 1028 -47.25 -46.42 22.61
N THR A 1029 -48.08 -45.53 23.15
CA THR A 1029 -48.70 -44.43 22.38
C THR A 1029 -47.70 -43.30 22.13
N ILE A 1030 -47.83 -42.62 20.99
CA ILE A 1030 -47.05 -41.44 20.63
C ILE A 1030 -47.73 -40.21 21.23
N SER A 1031 -46.97 -39.44 22.02
CA SER A 1031 -47.49 -38.18 22.58
C SER A 1031 -47.68 -37.15 21.47
N PRO A 1032 -48.74 -36.32 21.52
CA PRO A 1032 -48.85 -35.18 20.61
C PRO A 1032 -47.60 -34.29 20.77
N PRO A 1033 -47.04 -33.77 19.66
CA PRO A 1033 -45.90 -32.88 19.76
C PRO A 1033 -46.33 -31.61 20.52
N PRO A 1034 -45.45 -31.03 21.35
CA PRO A 1034 -45.78 -29.82 22.09
C PRO A 1034 -46.02 -28.66 21.12
N GLU A 1035 -47.01 -27.79 21.41
CA GLU A 1035 -47.33 -26.60 20.59
C GLU A 1035 -46.14 -25.64 20.44
N LYS A 1036 -45.20 -25.65 21.39
CA LYS A 1036 -43.91 -24.96 21.31
C LYS A 1036 -42.82 -25.84 21.90
N ILE A 1037 -41.79 -26.15 21.13
CA ILE A 1037 -40.55 -26.70 21.67
C ILE A 1037 -39.72 -25.51 22.16
N ALA A 1038 -39.40 -25.46 23.46
CA ALA A 1038 -38.45 -24.49 23.98
C ALA A 1038 -37.07 -24.79 23.39
N VAL A 1039 -36.60 -23.94 22.49
CA VAL A 1039 -35.24 -24.02 21.98
C VAL A 1039 -34.33 -23.42 23.06
N ASN A 1040 -33.48 -24.24 23.67
CA ASN A 1040 -32.40 -23.72 24.51
C ASN A 1040 -31.43 -22.94 23.60
N ASP A 1041 -31.18 -21.68 23.91
CA ASP A 1041 -30.27 -20.78 23.16
C ASP A 1041 -28.84 -21.33 23.01
N GLU A 1042 -28.47 -22.41 23.71
CA GLU A 1042 -27.17 -23.05 23.60
C GLU A 1042 -26.99 -23.93 22.35
N THR A 1043 -28.07 -24.41 21.70
CA THR A 1043 -27.98 -25.23 20.48
C THR A 1043 -28.13 -24.46 19.17
N ALA A 1044 -28.39 -23.14 19.23
CA ALA A 1044 -28.38 -22.25 18.07
C ALA A 1044 -26.96 -21.96 17.53
N ASN A 1045 -25.92 -22.48 18.20
CA ASN A 1045 -24.50 -22.36 17.81
C ASN A 1045 -23.99 -23.56 16.98
N LEU A 1046 -24.82 -24.15 16.12
CA LEU A 1046 -24.30 -24.95 15.00
C LEU A 1046 -23.83 -23.98 13.91
N PRO A 1047 -22.65 -24.19 13.29
CA PRO A 1047 -22.05 -23.20 12.41
C PRO A 1047 -22.90 -23.02 11.17
N GLY A 1048 -23.74 -21.99 11.17
CA GLY A 1048 -24.18 -21.35 9.93
C GLY A 1048 -22.92 -20.96 9.16
N GLY A 1049 -22.83 -21.43 7.91
CA GLY A 1049 -21.65 -21.32 7.06
C GLY A 1049 -20.95 -19.98 7.26
N GLY A 1050 -19.77 -20.03 7.87
CA GLY A 1050 -18.97 -18.86 8.17
C GLY A 1050 -18.69 -18.12 6.86
N GLY A 1051 -19.07 -16.85 6.82
CA GLY A 1051 -18.54 -15.93 5.84
C GLY A 1051 -17.02 -15.98 5.92
N ILE A 1052 -16.38 -16.29 4.79
CA ILE A 1052 -14.94 -16.19 4.63
C ILE A 1052 -14.57 -14.71 4.79
N THR A 1053 -14.22 -14.33 6.01
CA THR A 1053 -13.38 -13.16 6.30
C THR A 1053 -12.20 -13.68 7.11
N GLY A 1054 -11.20 -14.21 6.38
CA GLY A 1054 -9.97 -14.69 6.98
C GLY A 1054 -9.12 -13.53 7.49
N GLN A 1055 -9.24 -13.22 8.78
CA GLN A 1055 -8.10 -12.78 9.59
C GLN A 1055 -8.10 -13.62 10.86
N ALA A 1056 -7.33 -14.71 10.83
CA ALA A 1056 -7.06 -15.52 12.01
C ALA A 1056 -6.10 -14.77 12.96
N ASP A 1057 -6.42 -14.85 14.25
CA ASP A 1057 -5.54 -14.49 15.37
C ASP A 1057 -4.35 -15.48 15.40
N PRO A 1058 -3.08 -15.04 15.26
CA PRO A 1058 -1.93 -15.96 15.11
C PRO A 1058 -1.58 -16.81 16.33
N ASP A 1059 -2.14 -16.52 17.52
CA ASP A 1059 -1.65 -17.09 18.80
C ASP A 1059 -2.67 -17.98 19.54
N GLY A 1060 -3.75 -18.42 18.89
CA GLY A 1060 -4.77 -19.28 19.53
C GLY A 1060 -4.44 -20.78 19.48
N PRO A 1061 -4.56 -21.56 20.59
CA PRO A 1061 -4.38 -23.00 20.56
C PRO A 1061 -5.46 -23.69 19.71
N ALA A 1062 -5.04 -24.54 18.78
CA ALA A 1062 -5.93 -25.27 17.88
C ALA A 1062 -6.89 -26.20 18.65
N VAL A 1063 -8.19 -25.92 18.57
CA VAL A 1063 -9.25 -26.81 19.08
C VAL A 1063 -9.53 -27.88 18.04
N LYS A 1064 -9.24 -29.15 18.36
CA LYS A 1064 -9.70 -30.31 17.57
C LYS A 1064 -11.21 -30.46 17.75
N ILE A 1065 -11.97 -30.27 16.66
CA ILE A 1065 -13.39 -30.61 16.59
C ILE A 1065 -13.51 -31.92 15.80
N THR A 1066 -14.14 -32.93 16.39
CA THR A 1066 -14.45 -34.21 15.73
C THR A 1066 -15.86 -34.10 15.11
N LEU A 1067 -15.98 -34.22 13.79
CA LEU A 1067 -17.26 -34.19 13.08
C LEU A 1067 -17.82 -35.63 12.85
N PRO A 1068 -19.14 -35.80 12.71
CA PRO A 1068 -19.78 -37.08 12.35
C PRO A 1068 -19.32 -37.60 10.97
N ALA A 1069 -19.41 -38.92 10.76
CA ALA A 1069 -18.82 -39.66 9.63
C ALA A 1069 -19.44 -39.37 8.24
N ASP A 1070 -20.50 -38.58 8.21
CA ASP A 1070 -21.40 -38.32 7.09
C ASP A 1070 -21.41 -36.84 6.64
N PHE A 1071 -20.57 -36.00 7.26
CA PHE A 1071 -20.38 -34.60 6.86
C PHE A 1071 -19.36 -34.48 5.71
N ARG A 1072 -19.83 -34.21 4.48
CA ARG A 1072 -18.96 -33.85 3.35
C ARG A 1072 -18.97 -32.34 3.13
N ILE A 1073 -17.81 -31.71 3.28
CA ILE A 1073 -17.58 -30.31 2.88
C ILE A 1073 -17.28 -30.32 1.37
N LEU A 1074 -18.11 -29.65 0.57
CA LEU A 1074 -17.76 -29.30 -0.81
C LEU A 1074 -17.01 -27.96 -0.79
N HIS A 1075 -15.85 -27.94 -1.45
CA HIS A 1075 -15.03 -26.77 -1.73
C HIS A 1075 -15.68 -25.84 -2.74
#